data_AF-A0A1E5RI08-F1
#
_entry.id   AF-A0A1E5RI08-F1
#
_cell.length_a   1.000
_cell.length_b   1.000
_cell.length_c   1.000
_cell.angle_alpha   90.00
_cell.angle_beta   90.00
_cell.angle_gamma   90.00
#
_symmetry.space_group_name_H-M   'P 1'
#
loop_
_entity.id
_entity.type
_entity.pdbx_description
1 polymer ?
#
loop_
_entity_poly.entity_id
_entity_poly.type
_entity_poly.pdbx_seq_one_letter_code
_entity_poly.pdbx_strand_id
1 'polypeptide(L)'
;MLSAVIGAGLIANAFVRSVGAVFEDEVYKVDWEIQNLGTYSCIAKSGKNPNELVVLSQIADGVNLLGTLDVRDGTLTSRKLLETEYFDFMIDTPNNETEYVILKGYENELTALDSTYGLPVENYTFPEFHSSNLDHMSNRFTVEGAEFVVKDENLEHTILRNYLNATTDAQSLVYHYVNCDFASTVELIVREFPTDLYHYYSFKDSKLVNYWSRDESTANVIASVVIGPSPDVNEQSKDFIHDEGSLQNSSLIEIFNAYTKRIAFNFNRFKESIIVEKKYSIGSLILDFFTEDLSPEGIAKREKTFGFKQFLIVGKENGIVSCLNMQNGEILWSYSTKLALAQLTASSDNTILSVYSKDGVSIDLDISDLSKGPVFVSSTNRLFEGQSAKITPLFNNTLLVKLESGDLNVLNAEKSVTTDDVFVDHTAETVAAYKYLGQDEEAVLTKVWEFAPLNGKIVDVASKDPSEVVSNVGVILGNRTVLYKYLYPHLFSVASINEETQTLTVSILDAMTGAVIKSVSHNDHADFDKPVNMVFGEHWVVYSYFAHDPVPEQRLNVIELYESLTPNERITTDSTPYDVYGYISEPAILTQSFFYPEVISKMTLSKTKFGVSSKSVILELENGQITYVPKYIVNARRVEESEMSNDDKKEFMASPYYSIVPINDQMVITHQRSVLQRGNEKAQLFSAPTSLESTAYVCTLGYDLFCTRIAPSSQFDILPTSFERSQIMFTILGLIIALYVVKPWVETKKLKQTWFVKGN
;
A
#
# COMPACT_ATOMS: atom_id res chain seq x y z
N MET A 1 -60.16 -13.15 3.15
CA MET A 1 -59.61 -11.93 2.50
C MET A 1 -58.52 -11.26 3.32
N LEU A 2 -58.62 -11.16 4.66
CA LEU A 2 -57.59 -10.51 5.49
C LEU A 2 -56.25 -11.27 5.53
N SER A 3 -56.24 -12.60 5.40
CA SER A 3 -55.00 -13.40 5.37
C SER A 3 -54.24 -13.35 4.03
N ALA A 4 -54.92 -13.05 2.93
CA ALA A 4 -54.32 -12.94 1.60
C ALA A 4 -53.65 -11.57 1.37
N VAL A 5 -54.19 -10.52 2.00
CA VAL A 5 -53.65 -9.15 1.88
C VAL A 5 -52.38 -8.97 2.74
N ILE A 6 -52.29 -9.65 3.89
CA ILE A 6 -51.07 -9.64 4.73
C ILE A 6 -49.96 -10.48 4.07
N GLY A 7 -50.30 -11.59 3.40
CA GLY A 7 -49.35 -12.39 2.62
C GLY A 7 -48.79 -11.65 1.40
N ALA A 8 -49.60 -10.85 0.70
CA ALA A 8 -49.15 -10.07 -0.45
C ALA A 8 -48.30 -8.84 -0.04
N GLY A 9 -48.60 -8.22 1.10
CA GLY A 9 -47.81 -7.09 1.63
C GLY A 9 -46.39 -7.47 2.07
N LEU A 10 -46.20 -8.69 2.61
CA LEU A 10 -44.89 -9.21 2.98
C LEU A 10 -44.06 -9.67 1.76
N ILE A 11 -44.70 -10.05 0.66
CA ILE A 11 -44.01 -10.44 -0.57
C ILE A 11 -43.61 -9.21 -1.40
N ALA A 12 -44.39 -8.11 -1.35
CA ALA A 12 -44.06 -6.89 -2.10
C ALA A 12 -42.83 -6.12 -1.56
N ASN A 13 -42.61 -6.12 -0.24
CA ASN A 13 -41.42 -5.51 0.36
C ASN A 13 -40.12 -6.33 0.18
N ALA A 14 -40.21 -7.58 -0.29
CA ALA A 14 -39.04 -8.40 -0.58
C ALA A 14 -38.43 -8.11 -1.98
N PHE A 15 -39.15 -7.40 -2.86
CA PHE A 15 -38.74 -7.15 -4.25
C PHE A 15 -38.26 -5.73 -4.56
N VAL A 16 -38.25 -4.82 -3.59
CA VAL A 16 -37.52 -3.56 -3.70
C VAL A 16 -36.17 -3.71 -3.01
N ARG A 17 -35.32 -4.59 -3.55
CA ARG A 17 -33.88 -4.42 -3.33
C ARG A 17 -33.47 -3.28 -4.24
N SER A 18 -33.18 -2.12 -3.64
CA SER A 18 -32.23 -1.20 -4.27
C SER A 18 -31.02 -2.05 -4.65
N VAL A 19 -30.58 -1.96 -5.90
CA VAL A 19 -29.33 -2.58 -6.32
C VAL A 19 -28.23 -1.79 -5.61
N GLY A 20 -27.94 -2.16 -4.36
CA GLY A 20 -26.78 -1.67 -3.64
C GLY A 20 -25.54 -2.20 -4.35
N ALA A 21 -24.56 -1.33 -4.56
CA ALA A 21 -23.26 -1.78 -5.06
C ALA A 21 -22.67 -2.76 -4.04
N VAL A 22 -21.95 -3.78 -4.53
CA VAL A 22 -21.33 -4.84 -3.69
C VAL A 22 -20.38 -4.25 -2.62
N PHE A 23 -19.93 -3.01 -2.78
CA PHE A 23 -19.01 -2.32 -1.89
C PHE A 23 -19.63 -1.20 -1.05
N GLU A 24 -20.92 -0.85 -1.21
CA GLU A 24 -21.53 0.32 -0.56
C GLU A 24 -21.41 0.31 0.97
N ASP A 25 -21.33 -0.87 1.57
CA ASP A 25 -21.16 -1.04 3.01
C ASP A 25 -19.72 -0.83 3.51
N GLU A 26 -18.71 -0.92 2.65
CA GLU A 26 -17.28 -0.81 2.98
C GLU A 26 -16.59 0.46 2.43
N VAL A 27 -17.19 1.15 1.45
CA VAL A 27 -16.61 2.40 0.88
C VAL A 27 -16.41 3.47 1.97
N TYR A 28 -15.25 4.13 1.95
CA TYR A 28 -14.80 5.14 2.90
C TYR A 28 -14.57 4.66 4.33
N LYS A 29 -14.69 3.34 4.58
CA LYS A 29 -14.44 2.74 5.90
C LYS A 29 -13.16 1.93 5.93
N VAL A 30 -12.86 1.25 4.82
CA VAL A 30 -11.74 0.32 4.70
C VAL A 30 -10.56 0.94 3.97
N ASP A 31 -10.86 1.92 3.13
CA ASP A 31 -9.95 2.68 2.32
C ASP A 31 -9.77 4.09 2.90
N TRP A 32 -8.58 4.64 2.73
CA TRP A 32 -8.26 6.02 3.07
C TRP A 32 -7.27 6.59 2.06
N GLU A 33 -7.24 7.92 1.96
CA GLU A 33 -6.31 8.67 1.15
C GLU A 33 -5.88 9.90 1.93
N ILE A 34 -4.62 10.27 1.73
CA ILE A 34 -4.07 11.54 2.15
C ILE A 34 -3.67 12.24 0.86
N GLN A 35 -4.47 13.25 0.49
CA GLN A 35 -4.16 14.13 -0.62
C GLN A 35 -3.16 15.16 -0.14
N ASN A 36 -2.00 15.23 -0.78
CA ASN A 36 -0.97 16.21 -0.45
C ASN A 36 -0.84 17.28 -1.54
N LEU A 37 -0.36 18.45 -1.14
CA LEU A 37 0.06 19.51 -2.06
C LEU A 37 1.59 19.65 -2.10
N GLY A 38 2.31 19.22 -1.06
CA GLY A 38 3.76 19.37 -0.97
C GLY A 38 4.17 20.72 -0.40
N THR A 39 5.29 21.28 -0.87
CA THR A 39 5.81 22.53 -0.32
C THR A 39 5.16 23.73 -1.01
N TYR A 40 4.55 24.64 -0.25
CA TYR A 40 3.84 25.78 -0.81
C TYR A 40 4.85 26.82 -1.31
N SER A 41 4.84 27.11 -2.60
CA SER A 41 5.69 28.13 -3.21
C SER A 41 5.01 29.49 -3.12
N CYS A 42 3.81 29.60 -3.67
CA CYS A 42 3.04 30.85 -3.75
C CYS A 42 1.59 30.61 -3.34
N ILE A 43 0.94 31.61 -2.75
CA ILE A 43 -0.45 31.52 -2.31
C ILE A 43 -1.16 32.83 -2.62
N ALA A 44 -2.35 32.75 -3.19
CA ALA A 44 -3.20 33.91 -3.45
C ALA A 44 -4.66 33.59 -3.13
N LYS A 45 -5.41 34.62 -2.74
CA LYS A 45 -6.85 34.49 -2.47
C LYS A 45 -7.64 34.64 -3.74
N SER A 46 -8.63 33.78 -3.96
CA SER A 46 -9.55 33.93 -5.10
C SER A 46 -10.28 35.27 -5.00
N GLY A 47 -10.28 36.01 -6.11
CA GLY A 47 -11.05 37.24 -6.29
C GLY A 47 -12.55 36.96 -6.50
N LYS A 48 -12.92 35.76 -6.97
CA LYS A 48 -14.31 35.33 -7.17
C LYS A 48 -14.93 34.76 -5.90
N ASN A 49 -14.26 33.83 -5.21
CA ASN A 49 -14.74 33.23 -3.98
C ASN A 49 -13.80 33.56 -2.81
N PRO A 50 -14.22 34.41 -1.86
CA PRO A 50 -13.36 34.79 -0.73
C PRO A 50 -13.09 33.64 0.25
N ASN A 51 -13.71 32.47 0.07
CA ASN A 51 -13.43 31.27 0.86
C ASN A 51 -12.43 30.33 0.19
N GLU A 52 -11.80 30.70 -0.92
CA GLU A 52 -10.83 29.86 -1.63
C GLU A 52 -9.44 30.49 -1.67
N LEU A 53 -8.43 29.67 -1.36
CA LEU A 53 -7.02 30.00 -1.52
C LEU A 53 -6.44 29.13 -2.64
N VAL A 54 -5.88 29.77 -3.66
CA VAL A 54 -5.12 29.10 -4.70
C VAL A 54 -3.69 28.97 -4.22
N VAL A 55 -3.13 27.77 -4.29
CA VAL A 55 -1.78 27.42 -3.86
C VAL A 55 -1.04 26.85 -5.05
N LEU A 56 0.09 27.47 -5.39
CA LEU A 56 1.08 26.87 -6.27
C LEU A 56 2.11 26.18 -5.36
N SER A 57 2.20 24.87 -5.47
CA SER A 57 3.19 24.08 -4.74
C SER A 57 4.18 23.43 -5.69
N GLN A 58 5.36 23.17 -5.15
CA GLN A 58 6.41 22.43 -5.85
C GLN A 58 6.45 21.01 -5.30
N ILE A 59 6.41 20.04 -6.21
CA ILE A 59 6.64 18.64 -5.88
C ILE A 59 8.07 18.25 -6.27
N ALA A 60 8.54 17.09 -5.81
CA ALA A 60 9.81 16.55 -6.27
C ALA A 60 9.76 16.31 -7.78
N ASP A 61 10.93 16.48 -8.42
CA ASP A 61 11.16 16.36 -9.87
C ASP A 61 10.78 17.60 -10.71
N GLY A 62 10.65 18.78 -10.07
CA GLY A 62 10.47 20.06 -10.78
C GLY A 62 9.06 20.28 -11.34
N VAL A 63 8.13 19.39 -10.99
CA VAL A 63 6.72 19.49 -11.38
C VAL A 63 5.96 20.35 -10.37
N ASN A 64 5.13 21.25 -10.86
CA ASN A 64 4.27 22.09 -10.03
C ASN A 64 2.85 21.51 -9.92
N LEU A 65 2.25 21.71 -8.75
CA LEU A 65 0.86 21.41 -8.51
C LEU A 65 0.11 22.71 -8.21
N LEU A 66 -1.00 22.91 -8.90
CA LEU A 66 -1.94 23.99 -8.61
C LEU A 66 -3.08 23.40 -7.79
N GLY A 67 -3.21 23.82 -6.54
CA GLY A 67 -4.26 23.39 -5.62
C GLY A 67 -5.18 24.54 -5.21
N THR A 68 -6.41 24.22 -4.83
CA THR A 68 -7.35 25.17 -4.23
C THR A 68 -7.82 24.67 -2.87
N LEU A 69 -7.55 25.44 -1.82
CA LEU A 69 -7.91 25.13 -0.44
C LEU A 69 -9.14 25.94 0.00
N ASP A 70 -10.06 25.32 0.74
CA ASP A 70 -11.12 26.06 1.44
C ASP A 70 -10.54 26.75 2.69
N VAL A 71 -10.77 28.05 2.79
CA VAL A 71 -10.34 28.90 3.91
C VAL A 71 -10.91 28.44 5.25
N ARG A 72 -12.07 27.77 5.27
CA ARG A 72 -12.80 27.40 6.49
C ARG A 72 -12.13 26.26 7.23
N ASP A 73 -11.72 25.22 6.53
CA ASP A 73 -11.22 23.97 7.12
C ASP A 73 -9.90 23.46 6.54
N GLY A 74 -9.37 24.11 5.49
CA GLY A 74 -8.13 23.68 4.83
C GLY A 74 -8.30 22.44 3.95
N THR A 75 -9.54 22.06 3.62
CA THR A 75 -9.81 20.94 2.71
C THR A 75 -9.42 21.29 1.28
N LEU A 76 -8.90 20.30 0.57
CA LEU A 76 -8.53 20.45 -0.83
C LEU A 76 -9.78 20.29 -1.71
N THR A 77 -10.12 21.33 -2.46
CA THR A 77 -11.31 21.34 -3.33
C THR A 77 -10.99 20.91 -4.75
N SER A 78 -9.84 21.34 -5.27
CA SER A 78 -9.35 20.95 -6.58
C SER A 78 -7.83 20.91 -6.59
N ARG A 79 -7.27 20.09 -7.49
CA ARG A 79 -5.84 20.06 -7.76
C ARG A 79 -5.60 19.71 -9.22
N LYS A 80 -4.56 20.31 -9.80
CA LYS A 80 -4.14 20.06 -11.17
C LYS A 80 -2.62 19.99 -11.24
N LEU A 81 -2.11 18.91 -11.83
CA LEU A 81 -0.71 18.78 -12.20
C LEU A 81 -0.41 19.68 -13.39
N LEU A 82 0.66 20.46 -13.30
CA LEU A 82 1.13 21.32 -14.38
C LEU A 82 2.24 20.61 -15.15
N GLU A 83 2.17 20.61 -16.48
CA GLU A 83 3.14 19.91 -17.34
C GLU A 83 4.48 20.63 -17.44
N THR A 84 4.50 21.92 -17.12
CA THR A 84 5.68 22.79 -17.18
C THR A 84 5.97 23.40 -15.81
N GLU A 85 7.23 23.74 -15.56
CA GLU A 85 7.65 24.38 -14.30
C GLU A 85 7.23 25.86 -14.26
N TYR A 86 6.64 26.27 -13.15
CA TYR A 86 6.21 27.63 -12.85
C TYR A 86 6.72 28.07 -11.48
N PHE A 87 7.15 29.33 -11.38
CA PHE A 87 7.78 29.84 -10.16
C PHE A 87 6.90 30.85 -9.41
N ASP A 88 5.89 31.39 -10.08
CA ASP A 88 5.02 32.41 -9.55
C ASP A 88 3.69 32.40 -10.29
N PHE A 89 2.67 32.98 -9.67
CA PHE A 89 1.39 33.19 -10.33
C PHE A 89 0.70 34.45 -9.82
N MET A 90 -0.30 34.90 -10.56
CA MET A 90 -1.22 35.94 -10.12
C MET A 90 -2.65 35.54 -10.46
N ILE A 91 -3.60 36.10 -9.72
CA ILE A 91 -5.02 35.96 -10.01
C ILE A 91 -5.51 37.26 -10.65
N ASP A 92 -6.14 37.14 -11.82
CA ASP A 92 -6.74 38.26 -12.53
C ASP A 92 -8.26 38.08 -12.68
N THR A 93 -9.00 39.16 -12.50
CA THR A 93 -10.47 39.20 -12.52
C THR A 93 -10.97 40.38 -13.36
N PRO A 94 -10.73 40.40 -14.68
CA PRO A 94 -10.87 41.59 -15.51
C PRO A 94 -12.30 42.19 -15.56
N ASN A 95 -13.34 41.40 -15.24
CA ASN A 95 -14.74 41.86 -15.25
C ASN A 95 -15.55 41.44 -13.99
N ASN A 96 -14.91 40.98 -12.91
CA ASN A 96 -15.58 40.34 -11.75
C ASN A 96 -16.47 39.11 -12.07
N GLU A 97 -16.51 38.63 -13.32
CA GLU A 97 -17.31 37.46 -13.73
C GLU A 97 -16.46 36.20 -13.90
N THR A 98 -15.28 36.33 -14.52
CA THR A 98 -14.34 35.24 -14.80
C THR A 98 -13.02 35.51 -14.09
N GLU A 99 -12.48 34.48 -13.46
CA GLU A 99 -11.20 34.52 -12.77
C GLU A 99 -10.19 33.67 -13.53
N TYR A 100 -9.02 34.24 -13.77
CA TYR A 100 -7.92 33.58 -14.45
C TYR A 100 -6.71 33.49 -13.53
N VAL A 101 -6.08 32.32 -13.51
CA VAL A 101 -4.79 32.08 -12.87
C VAL A 101 -3.72 32.25 -13.93
N ILE A 102 -2.94 33.32 -13.83
CA ILE A 102 -1.83 33.60 -14.74
C ILE A 102 -0.56 33.06 -14.11
N LEU A 103 0.00 32.02 -14.70
CA LEU A 103 1.22 31.36 -14.27
C LEU A 103 2.43 31.96 -14.99
N LYS A 104 3.56 32.07 -14.29
CA LYS A 104 4.81 32.60 -14.82
C LYS A 104 5.91 31.54 -14.83
N GLY A 105 6.35 31.17 -16.03
CA GLY A 105 7.33 30.12 -16.29
C GLY A 105 8.76 30.63 -16.48
N TYR A 106 9.62 29.76 -17.02
CA TYR A 106 10.98 30.11 -17.44
C TYR A 106 10.95 31.19 -18.53
N GLU A 107 11.99 32.03 -18.62
CA GLU A 107 12.08 33.17 -19.56
C GLU A 107 10.98 34.25 -19.45
N ASN A 108 10.21 34.26 -18.35
CA ASN A 108 9.02 35.12 -18.16
C ASN A 108 7.87 34.85 -19.14
N GLU A 109 7.75 33.62 -19.65
CA GLU A 109 6.55 33.20 -20.39
C GLU A 109 5.33 33.18 -19.45
N LEU A 110 4.20 33.69 -19.94
CA LEU A 110 2.95 33.78 -19.18
C LEU A 110 1.90 32.85 -19.79
N THR A 111 1.29 32.04 -18.94
CA THR A 111 0.21 31.12 -19.31
C THR A 111 -1.03 31.46 -18.50
N ALA A 112 -2.18 31.69 -19.15
CA ALA A 112 -3.44 31.93 -18.46
C ALA A 112 -4.28 30.64 -18.37
N LEU A 113 -4.76 30.32 -17.18
CA LEU A 113 -5.69 29.23 -16.91
C LEU A 113 -7.02 29.78 -16.39
N ASP A 114 -8.15 29.23 -16.82
CA ASP A 114 -9.45 29.49 -16.17
C ASP A 114 -9.45 28.88 -14.75
N SER A 115 -9.80 29.64 -13.71
CA SER A 115 -9.83 29.10 -12.34
C SER A 115 -10.94 28.06 -12.11
N THR A 116 -12.02 28.09 -12.91
CA THR A 116 -13.17 27.20 -12.73
C THR A 116 -12.92 25.80 -13.31
N TYR A 117 -12.30 25.74 -14.49
CA TYR A 117 -12.04 24.47 -15.21
C TYR A 117 -10.56 24.09 -15.28
N GLY A 118 -9.67 24.99 -14.88
CA GLY A 118 -8.22 24.82 -14.99
C GLY A 118 -7.70 24.76 -16.42
N LEU A 119 -8.48 25.16 -17.43
CA LEU A 119 -8.13 25.01 -18.84
C LEU A 119 -7.27 26.19 -19.33
N PRO A 120 -6.26 25.94 -20.19
CA PRO A 120 -5.45 27.00 -20.78
C PRO A 120 -6.27 27.87 -21.73
N VAL A 121 -6.01 29.18 -21.70
CA VAL A 121 -6.69 30.19 -22.53
C VAL A 121 -5.69 30.75 -23.54
N GLU A 122 -5.87 30.42 -24.82
CA GLU A 122 -4.91 30.77 -25.88
C GLU A 122 -4.90 32.28 -26.24
N ASN A 123 -6.04 32.97 -26.15
CA ASN A 123 -6.18 34.36 -26.57
C ASN A 123 -6.39 35.31 -25.38
N TYR A 124 -5.52 35.22 -24.37
CA TYR A 124 -5.59 36.09 -23.20
C TYR A 124 -4.74 37.36 -23.36
N THR A 125 -5.30 38.52 -23.02
CA THR A 125 -4.55 39.78 -22.94
C THR A 125 -3.99 39.95 -21.54
N PHE A 126 -2.68 39.77 -21.39
CA PHE A 126 -2.04 39.81 -20.07
C PHE A 126 -1.96 41.23 -19.48
N PRO A 127 -2.44 41.44 -18.24
CA PRO A 127 -2.19 42.68 -17.49
C PRO A 127 -0.72 42.76 -17.02
N GLU A 128 -0.38 43.85 -16.32
CA GLU A 128 0.91 43.94 -15.61
C GLU A 128 0.99 42.85 -14.54
N PHE A 129 2.07 42.07 -14.56
CA PHE A 129 2.20 40.91 -13.67
C PHE A 129 2.54 41.34 -12.24
N HIS A 130 1.68 41.00 -11.30
CA HIS A 130 1.90 41.20 -9.87
C HIS A 130 2.18 39.87 -9.19
N SER A 131 3.40 39.70 -8.67
CA SER A 131 3.80 38.49 -7.96
C SER A 131 2.93 38.21 -6.73
N SER A 132 2.56 36.94 -6.53
CA SER A 132 1.89 36.50 -5.30
C SER A 132 2.88 36.08 -4.20
N ASN A 133 4.19 36.20 -4.44
CA ASN A 133 5.20 35.90 -3.44
C ASN A 133 5.25 36.96 -2.33
N LEU A 134 5.49 36.48 -1.10
CA LEU A 134 5.50 37.31 0.11
C LEU A 134 6.58 38.41 0.07
N ASP A 135 7.67 38.22 -0.68
CA ASP A 135 8.77 39.18 -0.81
C ASP A 135 8.29 40.58 -1.27
N HIS A 136 7.20 40.66 -2.03
CA HIS A 136 6.62 41.93 -2.48
C HIS A 136 5.83 42.68 -1.40
N MET A 137 5.47 42.05 -0.28
CA MET A 137 4.73 42.63 0.86
C MET A 137 5.64 42.99 2.06
N SER A 138 6.94 42.70 1.93
CA SER A 138 7.98 42.76 2.99
C SER A 138 8.13 44.10 3.72
N ASN A 139 7.75 45.23 3.11
CA ASN A 139 7.94 46.55 3.73
C ASN A 139 6.85 46.97 4.74
N ARG A 140 5.71 46.24 4.84
CA ARG A 140 4.54 46.67 5.63
C ARG A 140 4.19 45.79 6.84
N PHE A 141 4.87 44.66 7.00
CA PHE A 141 4.63 43.69 8.06
C PHE A 141 5.95 43.35 8.74
N THR A 142 6.02 43.56 10.06
CA THR A 142 7.18 43.14 10.87
C THR A 142 6.80 41.90 11.64
N VAL A 143 7.55 40.83 11.40
CA VAL A 143 7.33 39.52 11.98
C VAL A 143 8.55 39.17 12.82
N GLU A 144 8.37 39.07 14.13
CA GLU A 144 9.43 38.70 15.08
C GLU A 144 9.04 37.40 15.77
N GLY A 145 9.43 36.28 15.15
CA GLY A 145 9.19 34.96 15.72
C GLY A 145 7.71 34.57 15.71
N ALA A 146 7.11 34.36 16.88
CA ALA A 146 5.69 34.02 17.05
C ALA A 146 4.80 35.26 17.20
N GLU A 147 5.38 36.45 17.26
CA GLU A 147 4.66 37.73 17.30
C GLU A 147 4.62 38.35 15.91
N PHE A 148 3.41 38.70 15.45
CA PHE A 148 3.24 39.46 14.22
C PHE A 148 2.67 40.84 14.52
N VAL A 149 3.27 41.85 13.89
CA VAL A 149 2.93 43.26 14.04
C VAL A 149 2.61 43.85 12.68
N VAL A 150 1.36 44.26 12.51
CA VAL A 150 0.88 44.98 11.32
C VAL A 150 0.97 46.48 11.59
N LYS A 151 1.63 47.21 10.68
CA LYS A 151 1.73 48.67 10.72
C LYS A 151 0.81 49.31 9.69
N ASP A 152 0.45 50.57 9.95
CA ASP A 152 -0.35 51.43 9.08
C ASP A 152 0.38 51.78 7.77
N GLU A 153 -0.35 52.31 6.78
CA GLU A 153 0.14 52.72 5.45
C GLU A 153 1.37 53.64 5.54
N ASN A 154 1.47 54.45 6.59
CA ASN A 154 2.59 55.36 6.84
C ASN A 154 3.74 54.74 7.66
N LEU A 155 3.65 53.46 8.05
CA LEU A 155 4.62 52.71 8.87
C LEU A 155 4.84 53.23 10.31
N GLU A 156 4.03 54.20 10.78
CA GLU A 156 4.22 54.87 12.07
C GLU A 156 3.45 54.23 13.24
N HIS A 157 2.26 53.66 12.99
CA HIS A 157 1.38 53.12 14.03
C HIS A 157 1.16 51.62 13.90
N THR A 158 1.18 50.90 15.02
CA THR A 158 0.80 49.49 15.09
C THR A 158 -0.72 49.37 15.09
N ILE A 159 -1.28 48.71 14.07
CA ILE A 159 -2.73 48.50 13.92
C ILE A 159 -3.14 47.21 14.64
N LEU A 160 -2.40 46.13 14.42
CA LEU A 160 -2.69 44.82 14.99
C LEU A 160 -1.41 44.19 15.51
N ARG A 161 -1.49 43.62 16.72
CA ARG A 161 -0.44 42.84 17.36
C ARG A 161 -1.09 41.59 17.91
N ASN A 162 -0.57 40.43 17.54
CA ASN A 162 -1.06 39.14 18.01
C ASN A 162 0.08 38.12 18.10
N TYR A 163 -0.16 37.08 18.89
CA TYR A 163 0.76 35.96 19.09
C TYR A 163 0.16 34.70 18.46
N LEU A 164 0.99 33.94 17.76
CA LEU A 164 0.63 32.63 17.24
C LEU A 164 0.73 31.59 18.35
N ASN A 165 -0.30 30.76 18.48
CA ASN A 165 -0.28 29.58 19.36
C ASN A 165 0.47 28.42 18.68
N ALA A 166 1.66 28.67 18.14
CA ALA A 166 2.51 27.61 17.61
C ALA A 166 3.18 26.85 18.77
N THR A 167 3.20 25.53 18.69
CA THR A 167 3.70 24.63 19.74
C THR A 167 5.23 24.58 19.88
N THR A 168 5.96 25.29 19.02
CA THR A 168 7.41 25.21 18.86
C THR A 168 8.10 26.58 18.84
N ASP A 169 9.42 26.55 19.05
CA ASP A 169 10.30 27.72 19.08
C ASP A 169 10.02 28.67 17.91
N ALA A 170 9.85 29.95 18.20
CA ALA A 170 9.52 31.00 17.25
C ALA A 170 10.46 31.11 16.03
N GLN A 171 11.67 30.53 16.10
CA GLN A 171 12.66 30.47 15.00
C GLN A 171 12.36 29.39 13.94
N SER A 172 11.39 28.51 14.20
CA SER A 172 10.98 27.42 13.31
C SER A 172 9.88 27.81 12.30
N LEU A 173 9.33 29.03 12.42
CA LEU A 173 8.16 29.44 11.64
C LEU A 173 8.57 30.15 10.34
N VAL A 174 8.09 29.64 9.22
CA VAL A 174 8.26 30.23 7.89
C VAL A 174 6.91 30.74 7.39
N TYR A 175 6.83 32.02 7.04
CA TYR A 175 5.60 32.67 6.61
C TYR A 175 5.47 32.56 5.08
N HIS A 176 4.34 32.04 4.61
CA HIS A 176 4.10 31.81 3.17
C HIS A 176 3.03 32.75 2.60
N TYR A 177 2.06 33.16 3.41
CA TYR A 177 0.96 34.00 2.98
C TYR A 177 0.58 34.99 4.07
N VAL A 178 0.35 36.24 3.69
CA VAL A 178 -0.21 37.29 4.54
C VAL A 178 -1.14 38.14 3.70
N ASN A 179 -2.40 38.21 4.11
CA ASN A 179 -3.39 39.13 3.55
C ASN A 179 -4.00 39.97 4.67
N CYS A 180 -4.14 41.26 4.43
CA CYS A 180 -4.53 42.23 5.45
C CYS A 180 -5.29 43.40 4.81
N ASP A 181 -6.39 43.80 5.43
CA ASP A 181 -7.14 44.99 5.02
C ASP A 181 -6.58 46.31 5.60
N PHE A 182 -5.47 46.24 6.34
CA PHE A 182 -4.85 47.32 7.11
C PHE A 182 -5.84 48.04 8.06
N ALA A 183 -6.91 47.38 8.47
CA ALA A 183 -7.95 47.95 9.31
C ALA A 183 -8.32 47.02 10.47
N SER A 184 -8.77 45.80 10.16
CA SER A 184 -9.35 44.88 11.14
C SER A 184 -9.03 43.41 10.90
N THR A 185 -8.79 43.00 9.66
CA THR A 185 -8.66 41.59 9.29
C THR A 185 -7.25 41.24 8.83
N VAL A 186 -6.74 40.12 9.35
CA VAL A 186 -5.44 39.55 8.97
C VAL A 186 -5.61 38.05 8.78
N GLU A 187 -5.21 37.56 7.62
CA GLU A 187 -5.15 36.14 7.28
C GLU A 187 -3.70 35.77 7.00
N LEU A 188 -3.22 34.66 7.54
CA LEU A 188 -1.85 34.24 7.36
C LEU A 188 -1.70 32.71 7.33
N ILE A 189 -0.75 32.23 6.52
CA ILE A 189 -0.30 30.83 6.51
C ILE A 189 1.16 30.77 6.93
N VAL A 190 1.43 29.92 7.90
CA VAL A 190 2.75 29.68 8.48
C VAL A 190 3.07 28.20 8.42
N ARG A 191 4.27 27.86 7.99
CA ARG A 191 4.82 26.50 8.02
C ARG A 191 5.73 26.34 9.23
N GLU A 192 5.55 25.25 9.95
CA GLU A 192 6.45 24.81 11.00
C GLU A 192 7.60 23.97 10.41
N PHE A 193 8.84 24.42 10.61
CA PHE A 193 10.03 23.71 10.20
C PHE A 193 10.69 23.02 11.40
N PRO A 194 11.00 21.71 11.34
CA PRO A 194 11.13 20.88 10.14
C PRO A 194 9.94 19.95 9.87
N THR A 195 8.80 20.07 10.56
CA THR A 195 7.71 19.08 10.51
C THR A 195 6.78 19.18 9.31
N ASP A 196 6.90 20.21 8.46
CA ASP A 196 6.02 20.45 7.30
C ASP A 196 4.53 20.62 7.67
N LEU A 197 4.27 21.09 8.90
CA LEU A 197 2.92 21.39 9.34
C LEU A 197 2.57 22.83 8.96
N TYR A 198 1.49 23.02 8.19
CA TYR A 198 0.99 24.33 7.81
C TYR A 198 -0.16 24.74 8.70
N HIS A 199 -0.12 25.97 9.20
CA HIS A 199 -1.14 26.56 10.03
C HIS A 199 -1.74 27.78 9.34
N TYR A 200 -3.06 27.81 9.24
CA TYR A 200 -3.80 28.99 8.81
C TYR A 200 -4.39 29.69 10.02
N TYR A 201 -4.25 31.02 10.05
CA TYR A 201 -4.88 31.86 11.06
C TYR A 201 -5.66 32.98 10.38
N SER A 202 -6.87 33.22 10.85
CA SER A 202 -7.68 34.38 10.48
C SER A 202 -8.04 35.16 11.74
N PHE A 203 -7.63 36.42 11.79
CA PHE A 203 -7.90 37.34 12.88
C PHE A 203 -8.83 38.45 12.43
N LYS A 204 -9.73 38.86 13.32
CA LYS A 204 -10.57 40.05 13.18
C LYS A 204 -10.54 40.84 14.48
N ASP A 205 -10.18 42.12 14.41
CA ASP A 205 -10.06 43.01 15.58
C ASP A 205 -9.17 42.39 16.68
N SER A 206 -8.01 41.86 16.28
CA SER A 206 -7.07 41.09 17.13
C SER A 206 -7.62 39.80 17.74
N LYS A 207 -8.83 39.34 17.42
CA LYS A 207 -9.37 38.06 17.90
C LYS A 207 -9.26 36.98 16.83
N LEU A 208 -8.84 35.78 17.23
CA LEU A 208 -8.81 34.62 16.34
C LEU A 208 -10.24 34.22 15.98
N VAL A 209 -10.55 34.24 14.68
CA VAL A 209 -11.85 33.86 14.13
C VAL A 209 -11.82 32.46 13.54
N ASN A 210 -10.74 32.13 12.82
CA ASN A 210 -10.58 30.80 12.22
C ASN A 210 -9.15 30.28 12.36
N TYR A 211 -9.04 28.96 12.51
CA TYR A 211 -7.78 28.23 12.59
C TYR A 211 -7.94 26.81 12.05
N TRP A 212 -7.01 26.38 11.22
CA TRP A 212 -6.84 24.98 10.83
C TRP A 212 -5.36 24.67 10.65
N SER A 213 -5.03 23.38 10.72
CA SER A 213 -3.69 22.86 10.47
C SER A 213 -3.74 21.76 9.41
N ARG A 214 -2.76 21.74 8.53
CA ARG A 214 -2.64 20.77 7.46
C ARG A 214 -1.24 20.18 7.45
N ASP A 215 -1.18 18.87 7.63
CA ASP A 215 0.07 18.13 7.72
C ASP A 215 0.51 17.68 6.33
N GLU A 216 1.57 18.27 5.81
CA GLU A 216 2.18 17.88 4.54
C GLU A 216 3.41 16.98 4.76
N SER A 217 3.67 16.48 5.99
CA SER A 217 4.79 15.59 6.36
C SER A 217 4.79 14.23 5.67
N THR A 218 3.72 13.88 4.97
CA THR A 218 3.62 12.65 4.19
C THR A 218 3.73 12.88 2.68
N ALA A 219 3.93 14.13 2.23
CA ALA A 219 4.12 14.40 0.81
C ALA A 219 5.47 13.88 0.29
N ASN A 220 5.47 13.19 -0.85
CA ASN A 220 6.66 12.67 -1.53
C ASN A 220 7.45 11.63 -0.70
N VAL A 221 6.79 10.53 -0.36
CA VAL A 221 7.40 9.40 0.34
C VAL A 221 8.39 8.68 -0.56
N ILE A 222 9.59 8.41 -0.04
CA ILE A 222 10.66 7.68 -0.75
C ILE A 222 10.93 6.29 -0.19
N ALA A 223 10.61 6.05 1.08
CA ALA A 223 10.88 4.81 1.77
C ALA A 223 9.72 4.48 2.71
N SER A 224 9.44 3.19 2.86
CA SER A 224 8.36 2.71 3.70
C SER A 224 8.72 1.40 4.39
N VAL A 225 8.16 1.21 5.57
CA VAL A 225 8.19 -0.08 6.28
C VAL A 225 6.85 -0.32 6.95
N VAL A 226 6.34 -1.54 6.80
CA VAL A 226 5.10 -1.99 7.43
C VAL A 226 5.44 -2.77 8.69
N ILE A 227 4.83 -2.38 9.78
CA ILE A 227 5.01 -3.00 11.09
C ILE A 227 3.68 -3.59 11.55
N GLY A 228 3.71 -4.88 11.88
CA GLY A 228 2.61 -5.55 12.54
C GLY A 228 2.46 -5.09 14.00
N PRO A 229 1.28 -5.27 14.61
CA PRO A 229 1.10 -4.93 16.02
C PRO A 229 2.04 -5.79 16.87
N SER A 230 2.87 -5.14 17.70
CA SER A 230 3.68 -5.86 18.69
C SER A 230 2.76 -6.69 19.60
N PRO A 231 3.08 -7.98 19.86
CA PRO A 231 2.25 -8.79 20.74
C PRO A 231 2.21 -8.16 22.13
N ASP A 232 1.01 -7.83 22.61
CA ASP A 232 0.82 -7.26 23.95
C ASP A 232 1.42 -8.19 25.00
N VAL A 233 2.43 -7.71 25.74
CA VAL A 233 3.06 -8.47 26.83
C VAL A 233 2.01 -8.91 27.87
N ASN A 234 0.95 -8.11 28.03
CA ASN A 234 -0.18 -8.43 28.91
C ASN A 234 -1.10 -9.53 28.36
N GLU A 235 -1.24 -9.70 27.04
CA GLU A 235 -1.97 -10.83 26.45
C GLU A 235 -1.10 -12.09 26.36
N GLN A 236 0.22 -11.95 26.17
CA GLN A 236 1.18 -13.06 26.30
C GLN A 236 1.09 -13.71 27.69
N SER A 237 0.87 -12.91 28.75
CA SER A 237 0.65 -13.44 30.10
C SER A 237 -0.63 -14.29 30.26
N LYS A 238 -1.56 -14.19 29.30
CA LYS A 238 -2.78 -15.01 29.19
C LYS A 238 -2.65 -16.17 28.19
N ASP A 239 -1.55 -16.26 27.46
CA ASP A 239 -1.27 -17.37 26.55
C ASP A 239 -0.20 -18.28 27.14
N PHE A 240 -0.65 -19.30 27.86
CA PHE A 240 0.15 -20.40 28.43
C PHE A 240 1.06 -21.11 27.41
N ILE A 241 0.83 -20.91 26.11
CA ILE A 241 1.50 -21.60 25.00
C ILE A 241 2.97 -21.16 24.85
N HIS A 242 3.31 -19.91 25.14
CA HIS A 242 4.70 -19.44 25.05
C HIS A 242 5.61 -20.07 26.11
N ASP A 243 5.09 -20.36 27.31
CA ASP A 243 5.83 -21.03 28.38
C ASP A 243 6.11 -22.51 28.09
N GLU A 244 5.26 -23.17 27.31
CA GLU A 244 5.34 -24.62 27.03
C GLU A 244 6.45 -24.98 26.01
N GLY A 245 6.78 -24.06 25.10
CA GLY A 245 7.82 -24.26 24.06
C GLY A 245 9.25 -24.42 24.58
N SER A 246 9.50 -24.12 25.87
CA SER A 246 10.81 -24.26 26.52
C SER A 246 11.10 -25.67 27.06
N LEU A 247 10.12 -26.59 27.02
CA LEU A 247 10.23 -27.94 27.59
C LEU A 247 10.73 -28.96 26.56
N GLN A 248 11.97 -28.80 26.07
CA GLN A 248 12.57 -29.74 25.10
C GLN A 248 13.26 -30.98 25.71
N ASN A 249 13.34 -31.13 27.03
CA ASN A 249 14.03 -32.26 27.67
C ASN A 249 13.14 -33.02 28.67
N SER A 250 12.37 -34.01 28.21
CA SER A 250 11.31 -34.63 29.00
C SER A 250 11.78 -35.65 30.05
N SER A 251 11.72 -35.30 31.34
CA SER A 251 11.50 -36.24 32.45
C SER A 251 9.99 -36.41 32.74
N LEU A 252 9.53 -37.57 33.25
CA LEU A 252 8.11 -37.79 33.59
C LEU A 252 7.56 -36.79 34.62
N ILE A 253 8.44 -36.26 35.48
CA ILE A 253 8.11 -35.27 36.51
C ILE A 253 7.77 -33.91 35.87
N GLU A 254 8.48 -33.54 34.80
CA GLU A 254 8.22 -32.32 34.05
C GLU A 254 6.89 -32.37 33.29
N ILE A 255 6.50 -33.55 32.77
CA ILE A 255 5.19 -33.74 32.11
C ILE A 255 4.04 -33.57 33.11
N PHE A 256 4.15 -34.15 34.32
CA PHE A 256 3.11 -34.00 35.34
C PHE A 256 3.03 -32.55 35.86
N ASN A 257 4.17 -31.88 36.01
CA ASN A 257 4.21 -30.47 36.38
C ASN A 257 3.61 -29.57 35.28
N ALA A 258 3.89 -29.84 34.00
CA ALA A 258 3.27 -29.15 32.88
C ALA A 258 1.74 -29.36 32.86
N TYR A 259 1.28 -30.60 33.09
CA TYR A 259 -0.14 -30.93 33.15
C TYR A 259 -0.86 -30.23 34.31
N THR A 260 -0.28 -30.24 35.52
CA THR A 260 -0.88 -29.56 36.68
C THR A 260 -0.92 -28.06 36.51
N LYS A 261 0.14 -27.46 35.95
CA LYS A 261 0.15 -26.04 35.54
C LYS A 261 -0.95 -25.74 34.53
N ARG A 262 -1.12 -26.57 33.50
CA ARG A 262 -2.18 -26.42 32.49
C ARG A 262 -3.58 -26.51 33.09
N ILE A 263 -3.83 -27.46 34.00
CA ILE A 263 -5.12 -27.54 34.70
C ILE A 263 -5.37 -26.29 35.53
N ALA A 264 -4.40 -25.87 36.35
CA ALA A 264 -4.55 -24.71 37.21
C ALA A 264 -4.84 -23.45 36.40
N PHE A 265 -4.12 -23.27 35.28
CA PHE A 265 -4.33 -22.18 34.33
C PHE A 265 -5.75 -22.20 33.74
N ASN A 266 -6.16 -23.33 33.16
CA ASN A 266 -7.50 -23.46 32.55
C ASN A 266 -8.63 -23.30 33.57
N PHE A 267 -8.44 -23.79 34.80
CA PHE A 267 -9.42 -23.63 35.87
C PHE A 267 -9.55 -22.18 36.32
N ASN A 268 -8.42 -21.46 36.44
CA ASN A 268 -8.44 -20.02 36.73
C ASN A 268 -9.13 -19.24 35.61
N ARG A 269 -8.80 -19.53 34.34
CA ARG A 269 -9.47 -18.93 33.18
C ARG A 269 -10.98 -19.19 33.17
N PHE A 270 -11.40 -20.41 33.46
CA PHE A 270 -12.83 -20.77 33.60
C PHE A 270 -13.50 -19.98 34.72
N LYS A 271 -12.85 -19.90 35.89
CA LYS A 271 -13.36 -19.15 37.05
C LYS A 271 -13.51 -17.66 36.72
N GLU A 272 -12.51 -17.04 36.13
CA GLU A 272 -12.57 -15.62 35.79
C GLU A 272 -13.65 -15.34 34.74
N SER A 273 -13.64 -16.07 33.62
CA SER A 273 -14.57 -15.82 32.50
C SER A 273 -16.03 -16.17 32.81
N ILE A 274 -16.32 -17.28 33.49
CA ILE A 274 -17.71 -17.74 33.70
C ILE A 274 -18.26 -17.31 35.06
N ILE A 275 -17.43 -17.36 36.11
CA ILE A 275 -17.89 -17.14 37.49
C ILE A 275 -17.82 -15.65 37.85
N VAL A 276 -16.71 -14.98 37.52
CA VAL A 276 -16.49 -13.58 37.91
C VAL A 276 -17.13 -12.61 36.93
N GLU A 277 -16.78 -12.71 35.65
CA GLU A 277 -17.30 -11.81 34.61
C GLU A 277 -18.78 -12.06 34.33
N LYS A 278 -19.15 -13.32 34.03
CA LYS A 278 -20.50 -13.65 33.56
C LYS A 278 -21.48 -14.04 34.67
N LYS A 279 -21.04 -14.16 35.92
CA LYS A 279 -21.88 -14.49 37.10
C LYS A 279 -22.84 -15.69 36.86
N TYR A 280 -22.41 -16.70 36.11
CA TYR A 280 -23.22 -17.86 35.69
C TYR A 280 -24.49 -17.53 34.87
N SER A 281 -24.61 -16.33 34.29
CA SER A 281 -25.76 -15.98 33.47
C SER A 281 -25.67 -16.67 32.11
N ILE A 282 -26.53 -17.65 31.88
CA ILE A 282 -26.71 -18.27 30.55
C ILE A 282 -27.22 -17.21 29.55
N GLY A 283 -27.98 -16.21 30.04
CA GLY A 283 -28.47 -15.12 29.22
C GLY A 283 -27.36 -14.21 28.68
N SER A 284 -26.30 -13.94 29.46
CA SER A 284 -25.17 -13.15 28.95
C SER A 284 -24.36 -13.94 27.93
N LEU A 285 -24.18 -15.25 28.11
CA LEU A 285 -23.52 -16.11 27.12
C LEU A 285 -24.24 -16.11 25.76
N ILE A 286 -25.57 -16.12 25.78
CA ILE A 286 -26.39 -16.04 24.55
C ILE A 286 -26.32 -14.62 23.97
N LEU A 287 -26.35 -13.58 24.81
CA LEU A 287 -26.26 -12.20 24.36
C LEU A 287 -24.92 -11.92 23.68
N ASP A 288 -23.81 -12.39 24.26
CA ASP A 288 -22.45 -12.24 23.72
C ASP A 288 -22.36 -12.80 22.28
N PHE A 289 -23.00 -13.94 22.00
CA PHE A 289 -23.06 -14.48 20.63
C PHE A 289 -23.64 -13.50 19.60
N PHE A 290 -24.52 -12.59 20.03
CA PHE A 290 -25.08 -11.55 19.17
C PHE A 290 -24.32 -10.21 19.26
N THR A 291 -23.71 -9.90 20.40
CA THR A 291 -23.20 -8.54 20.69
C THR A 291 -21.67 -8.42 20.73
N GLU A 292 -20.92 -9.51 20.91
CA GLU A 292 -19.45 -9.49 21.03
C GLU A 292 -18.81 -8.83 19.80
N ASP A 293 -19.32 -9.14 18.61
CA ASP A 293 -18.87 -8.57 17.33
C ASP A 293 -19.30 -7.12 17.05
N LEU A 294 -20.20 -6.56 17.85
CA LEU A 294 -20.80 -5.23 17.66
C LEU A 294 -20.30 -4.19 18.66
N SER A 295 -19.78 -4.62 19.81
CA SER A 295 -19.20 -3.72 20.80
C SER A 295 -17.90 -3.08 20.30
N PRO A 296 -17.61 -1.80 20.59
CA PRO A 296 -16.36 -1.16 20.17
C PRO A 296 -15.10 -1.91 20.60
N GLU A 297 -15.10 -2.43 21.83
CA GLU A 297 -13.98 -3.25 22.36
C GLU A 297 -13.83 -4.57 21.63
N GLY A 298 -14.94 -5.23 21.30
CA GLY A 298 -14.95 -6.47 20.52
C GLY A 298 -14.48 -6.27 19.09
N ILE A 299 -14.86 -5.16 18.45
CA ILE A 299 -14.36 -4.77 17.12
C ILE A 299 -12.85 -4.56 17.17
N ALA A 300 -12.34 -3.77 18.12
CA ALA A 300 -10.90 -3.52 18.25
C ALA A 300 -10.10 -4.80 18.50
N LYS A 301 -10.61 -5.70 19.34
CA LYS A 301 -9.97 -7.01 19.60
C LYS A 301 -9.99 -7.92 18.36
N ARG A 302 -11.10 -7.91 17.61
CA ARG A 302 -11.23 -8.67 16.37
C ARG A 302 -10.25 -8.15 15.30
N GLU A 303 -10.19 -6.84 15.11
CA GLU A 303 -9.27 -6.20 14.16
C GLU A 303 -7.80 -6.48 14.49
N LYS A 304 -7.46 -6.51 15.78
CA LYS A 304 -6.14 -6.94 16.25
C LYS A 304 -5.88 -8.42 15.90
N THR A 305 -6.83 -9.32 16.20
CA THR A 305 -6.72 -10.75 15.89
C THR A 305 -6.56 -11.00 14.39
N PHE A 306 -7.32 -10.29 13.56
CA PHE A 306 -7.26 -10.39 12.11
C PHE A 306 -6.02 -9.71 11.50
N GLY A 307 -5.22 -9.02 12.32
CA GLY A 307 -4.03 -8.32 11.87
C GLY A 307 -4.35 -7.15 10.94
N PHE A 308 -5.52 -6.52 11.12
CA PHE A 308 -5.88 -5.30 10.39
C PHE A 308 -5.24 -4.07 11.00
N LYS A 309 -4.99 -4.08 12.31
CA LYS A 309 -4.26 -3.01 12.99
C LYS A 309 -2.75 -3.12 12.72
N GLN A 310 -2.33 -2.63 11.56
CA GLN A 310 -0.93 -2.51 11.16
C GLN A 310 -0.53 -1.03 11.08
N PHE A 311 0.75 -0.77 11.16
CA PHE A 311 1.30 0.58 11.12
C PHE A 311 2.25 0.71 9.94
N LEU A 312 2.12 1.82 9.22
CA LEU A 312 2.94 2.17 8.09
C LEU A 312 3.84 3.32 8.50
N ILE A 313 5.14 3.08 8.54
CA ILE A 313 6.13 4.15 8.74
C ILE A 313 6.65 4.57 7.37
N VAL A 314 6.53 5.86 7.08
CA VAL A 314 6.97 6.48 5.83
C VAL A 314 8.09 7.47 6.09
N GLY A 315 9.03 7.56 5.15
CA GLY A 315 10.16 8.48 5.20
C GLY A 315 10.20 9.37 3.98
N LYS A 316 10.43 10.67 4.20
CA LYS A 316 10.75 11.66 3.16
C LYS A 316 12.24 11.86 3.00
N GLU A 317 12.64 12.31 1.82
CA GLU A 317 14.03 12.67 1.51
C GLU A 317 14.62 13.75 2.43
N ASN A 318 13.79 14.65 2.97
CA ASN A 318 14.21 15.69 3.93
C ASN A 318 14.42 15.19 5.37
N GLY A 319 14.25 13.89 5.64
CA GLY A 319 14.49 13.28 6.94
C GLY A 319 13.31 13.27 7.89
N ILE A 320 12.12 13.64 7.43
CA ILE A 320 10.90 13.48 8.20
C ILE A 320 10.44 12.02 8.09
N VAL A 321 10.18 11.41 9.23
CA VAL A 321 9.64 10.06 9.36
C VAL A 321 8.31 10.16 10.08
N SER A 322 7.25 9.62 9.47
CA SER A 322 5.89 9.68 10.02
C SER A 322 5.31 8.27 10.15
N CYS A 323 4.57 8.02 11.21
CA CYS A 323 3.89 6.75 11.43
C CYS A 323 2.39 6.91 11.26
N LEU A 324 1.82 6.09 10.39
CA LEU A 324 0.41 6.08 10.05
C LEU A 324 -0.23 4.77 10.50
N ASN A 325 -1.48 4.85 10.93
CA ASN A 325 -2.31 3.68 11.10
C ASN A 325 -2.86 3.23 9.73
N MET A 326 -2.56 2.00 9.31
CA MET A 326 -2.95 1.49 7.99
C MET A 326 -4.46 1.28 7.83
N GLN A 327 -5.23 1.29 8.93
CA GLN A 327 -6.68 1.09 8.87
C GLN A 327 -7.44 2.38 8.51
N ASN A 328 -6.97 3.55 8.98
CA ASN A 328 -7.69 4.81 8.86
C ASN A 328 -6.85 5.97 8.30
N GLY A 329 -5.54 5.79 8.09
CA GLY A 329 -4.64 6.83 7.59
C GLY A 329 -4.28 7.89 8.63
N GLU A 330 -4.62 7.69 9.90
CA GLU A 330 -4.30 8.65 10.96
C GLU A 330 -2.79 8.68 11.22
N ILE A 331 -2.20 9.88 11.16
CA ILE A 331 -0.80 10.13 11.51
C ILE A 331 -0.69 10.14 13.05
N LEU A 332 -0.01 9.15 13.61
CA LEU A 332 0.17 9.01 15.06
C LEU A 332 1.26 9.92 15.59
N TRP A 333 2.34 10.05 14.83
CA TRP A 333 3.47 10.93 15.13
C TRP A 333 4.29 11.20 13.88
N SER A 334 4.98 12.34 13.90
CA SER A 334 5.97 12.76 12.91
C SER A 334 7.26 13.15 13.63
N TYR A 335 8.40 12.65 13.14
CA TYR A 335 9.70 12.83 13.76
C TYR A 335 10.73 13.29 12.71
N SER A 336 11.43 14.38 12.99
CA SER A 336 12.50 14.88 12.12
C SER A 336 13.85 14.34 12.55
N THR A 337 14.45 13.48 11.72
CA THR A 337 15.82 12.98 11.89
C THR A 337 16.88 14.02 11.53
N LYS A 338 16.52 15.06 10.77
CA LYS A 338 17.45 16.08 10.20
C LYS A 338 18.51 15.50 9.26
N LEU A 339 18.29 14.29 8.74
CA LEU A 339 19.17 13.61 7.79
C LEU A 339 18.53 13.54 6.41
N ALA A 340 19.33 13.50 5.35
CA ALA A 340 18.82 13.20 4.01
C ALA A 340 18.49 11.70 3.91
N LEU A 341 17.23 11.32 4.13
CA LEU A 341 16.82 9.92 4.21
C LEU A 341 17.03 9.20 2.87
N ALA A 342 17.50 7.96 2.94
CA ALA A 342 17.66 7.07 1.81
C ALA A 342 16.78 5.82 1.96
N GLN A 343 16.76 5.20 3.15
CA GLN A 343 16.02 3.95 3.38
C GLN A 343 15.61 3.78 4.84
N LEU A 344 14.54 3.02 5.07
CA LEU A 344 14.04 2.60 6.37
C LEU A 344 14.09 1.07 6.50
N THR A 345 14.50 0.55 7.65
CA THR A 345 14.32 -0.87 8.01
C THR A 345 13.81 -0.99 9.44
N ALA A 346 13.06 -2.06 9.72
CA ALA A 346 12.63 -2.42 11.06
C ALA A 346 13.35 -3.69 11.52
N SER A 347 13.65 -3.78 12.81
CA SER A 347 14.19 -4.99 13.43
C SER A 347 13.19 -6.15 13.36
N SER A 348 13.68 -7.38 13.46
CA SER A 348 12.84 -8.59 13.37
C SER A 348 11.75 -8.68 14.44
N ASP A 349 11.97 -8.04 15.60
CA ASP A 349 11.02 -7.93 16.70
C ASP A 349 10.12 -6.67 16.61
N ASN A 350 10.29 -5.86 15.57
CA ASN A 350 9.56 -4.61 15.31
C ASN A 350 9.65 -3.56 16.44
N THR A 351 10.75 -3.56 17.20
CA THR A 351 10.98 -2.62 18.31
C THR A 351 11.91 -1.47 17.95
N ILE A 352 12.80 -1.69 16.97
CA ILE A 352 13.78 -0.70 16.54
C ILE A 352 13.56 -0.39 15.06
N LEU A 353 13.50 0.91 14.75
CA LEU A 353 13.48 1.46 13.40
C LEU A 353 14.86 2.06 13.10
N SER A 354 15.54 1.52 12.10
CA SER A 354 16.82 2.05 11.61
C SER A 354 16.57 2.94 10.39
N VAL A 355 17.01 4.18 10.49
CA VAL A 355 16.94 5.20 9.44
C VAL A 355 18.32 5.39 8.83
N TYR A 356 18.44 5.20 7.52
CA TYR A 356 19.70 5.34 6.79
C TYR A 356 19.70 6.61 5.94
N SER A 357 20.75 7.41 6.10
CA SER A 357 20.98 8.63 5.34
C SER A 357 21.76 8.36 4.05
N LYS A 358 21.56 9.22 3.03
CA LYS A 358 22.37 9.26 1.81
C LYS A 358 23.86 9.47 2.09
N ASP A 359 24.19 10.21 3.15
CA ASP A 359 25.58 10.49 3.54
C ASP A 359 26.26 9.34 4.32
N GLY A 360 25.52 8.25 4.55
CA GLY A 360 26.00 7.05 5.25
C GLY A 360 25.90 7.09 6.77
N VAL A 361 25.18 8.05 7.34
CA VAL A 361 24.82 8.03 8.78
C VAL A 361 23.60 7.14 8.98
N SER A 362 23.59 6.29 10.01
CA SER A 362 22.35 5.62 10.47
C SER A 362 21.94 6.07 11.86
N ILE A 363 20.63 6.15 12.08
CA ILE A 363 20.01 6.43 13.38
C ILE A 363 19.07 5.28 13.72
N ASP A 364 19.18 4.77 14.94
CA ASP A 364 18.25 3.79 15.49
C ASP A 364 17.27 4.47 16.45
N LEU A 365 15.99 4.20 16.21
CA LEU A 365 14.86 4.75 16.95
C LEU A 365 14.07 3.61 17.61
N ASP A 366 13.83 3.71 18.91
CA ASP A 366 12.96 2.79 19.64
C ASP A 366 11.50 3.17 19.37
N ILE A 367 10.78 2.19 18.82
CA ILE A 367 9.36 2.26 18.43
C ILE A 367 8.53 1.21 19.16
N SER A 368 9.02 0.67 20.27
CA SER A 368 8.32 -0.36 21.08
C SER A 368 6.90 0.06 21.48
N ASP A 369 6.68 1.35 21.75
CA ASP A 369 5.37 1.93 22.00
C ASP A 369 4.99 2.90 20.88
N LEU A 370 4.38 2.40 19.81
CA LEU A 370 3.98 3.22 18.65
C LEU A 370 3.02 4.38 18.99
N SER A 371 2.40 4.38 20.18
CA SER A 371 1.53 5.48 20.62
C SER A 371 2.30 6.68 21.18
N LYS A 372 3.54 6.47 21.62
CA LYS A 372 4.44 7.52 22.12
C LYS A 372 5.57 7.58 21.10
N GLY A 373 5.65 8.67 20.32
CA GLY A 373 6.59 8.81 19.21
C GLY A 373 8.03 8.34 19.52
N PRO A 374 8.83 8.09 18.47
CA PRO A 374 10.07 7.34 18.56
C PRO A 374 11.05 7.97 19.55
N VAL A 375 11.76 7.13 20.29
CA VAL A 375 12.83 7.55 21.19
C VAL A 375 14.18 7.28 20.53
N PHE A 376 15.03 8.30 20.46
CA PHE A 376 16.39 8.13 19.95
C PHE A 376 17.18 7.15 20.82
N VAL A 377 17.75 6.12 20.20
CA VAL A 377 18.57 5.10 20.88
C VAL A 377 20.04 5.34 20.61
N SER A 378 20.43 5.33 19.33
CA SER A 378 21.82 5.42 18.93
C SER A 378 21.96 6.04 17.54
N SER A 379 23.15 6.56 17.26
CA SER A 379 23.55 6.96 15.91
C SER A 379 24.91 6.37 15.61
N THR A 380 25.06 5.76 14.45
CA THR A 380 26.38 5.34 13.96
C THR A 380 27.05 6.51 13.24
N ASN A 381 28.38 6.61 13.39
CA ASN A 381 29.15 7.47 12.50
C ASN A 381 29.11 6.90 11.09
N ARG A 382 29.42 7.76 10.11
CA ARG A 382 29.48 7.46 8.67
C ARG A 382 29.92 6.02 8.37
N LEU A 383 28.95 5.19 7.97
CA LEU A 383 29.07 3.76 7.67
C LEU A 383 29.83 3.50 6.37
N PHE A 384 29.88 4.47 5.46
CA PHE A 384 30.63 4.42 4.21
C PHE A 384 31.08 5.81 3.76
N GLU A 385 32.24 5.90 3.11
CA GLU A 385 32.70 7.14 2.49
C GLU A 385 32.03 7.34 1.12
N GLY A 386 31.42 8.50 0.90
CA GLY A 386 30.66 8.83 -0.31
C GLY A 386 29.20 9.19 -0.04
N GLN A 387 28.44 9.40 -1.11
CA GLN A 387 26.97 9.48 -1.09
C GLN A 387 26.40 8.19 -1.68
N SER A 388 25.33 7.67 -1.08
CA SER A 388 24.63 6.50 -1.62
C SER A 388 23.67 6.91 -2.72
N ALA A 389 23.76 6.19 -3.84
CA ALA A 389 22.80 6.25 -4.93
C ALA A 389 21.57 5.39 -4.60
N LYS A 390 21.77 4.23 -3.97
CA LYS A 390 20.70 3.28 -3.62
C LYS A 390 21.07 2.45 -2.40
N ILE A 391 20.11 2.22 -1.50
CA ILE A 391 20.24 1.28 -0.39
C ILE A 391 19.13 0.25 -0.52
N THR A 392 19.50 -1.01 -0.70
CA THR A 392 18.55 -2.12 -0.88
C THR A 392 18.56 -2.99 0.37
N PRO A 393 17.42 -3.13 1.08
CA PRO A 393 17.31 -4.08 2.17
C PRO A 393 17.31 -5.50 1.62
N LEU A 394 18.12 -6.34 2.25
CA LEU A 394 18.24 -7.76 1.97
C LEU A 394 17.65 -8.57 3.13
N PHE A 395 17.80 -9.89 3.07
CA PHE A 395 17.36 -10.78 4.14
C PHE A 395 18.18 -10.57 5.43
N ASN A 396 17.60 -10.89 6.60
CA ASN A 396 18.24 -10.77 7.91
C ASN A 396 18.85 -9.39 8.23
N ASN A 397 18.15 -8.31 7.87
CA ASN A 397 18.58 -6.93 8.17
C ASN A 397 19.95 -6.53 7.57
N THR A 398 20.43 -7.31 6.59
CA THR A 398 21.61 -6.97 5.79
C THR A 398 21.22 -5.93 4.74
N LEU A 399 22.10 -4.99 4.43
CA LEU A 399 21.83 -3.92 3.47
C LEU A 399 22.91 -3.87 2.41
N LEU A 400 22.50 -3.77 1.15
CA LEU A 400 23.39 -3.48 0.02
C LEU A 400 23.35 -1.98 -0.28
N VAL A 401 24.48 -1.32 -0.14
CA VAL A 401 24.65 0.11 -0.42
C VAL A 401 25.42 0.26 -1.72
N LYS A 402 24.83 0.96 -2.67
CA LYS A 402 25.48 1.41 -3.91
C LYS A 402 25.84 2.88 -3.77
N LEU A 403 27.11 3.20 -3.93
CA LEU A 403 27.62 4.56 -3.93
C LEU A 403 27.44 5.22 -5.30
N GLU A 404 27.40 6.55 -5.33
CA GLU A 404 27.41 7.31 -6.60
C GLU A 404 28.68 7.08 -7.42
N SER A 405 29.79 6.67 -6.78
CA SER A 405 31.01 6.23 -7.48
C SER A 405 30.81 4.92 -8.26
N GLY A 406 29.73 4.18 -7.98
CA GLY A 406 29.47 2.85 -8.52
C GLY A 406 29.96 1.71 -7.61
N ASP A 407 30.67 2.02 -6.53
CA ASP A 407 31.15 1.01 -5.58
C ASP A 407 30.00 0.43 -4.73
N LEU A 408 30.08 -0.85 -4.40
CA LEU A 408 29.10 -1.56 -3.58
C LEU A 408 29.69 -1.90 -2.21
N ASN A 409 28.91 -1.62 -1.17
CA ASN A 409 29.22 -1.97 0.22
C ASN A 409 28.07 -2.79 0.82
N VAL A 410 28.39 -3.72 1.73
CA VAL A 410 27.38 -4.42 2.54
C VAL A 410 27.47 -3.95 3.97
N LEU A 411 26.32 -3.63 4.57
CA LEU A 411 26.20 -3.25 5.97
C LEU A 411 25.40 -4.30 6.73
N ASN A 412 25.65 -4.41 8.04
CA ASN A 412 24.93 -5.31 8.94
C ASN A 412 24.91 -6.78 8.49
N ALA A 413 25.96 -7.24 7.81
CA ALA A 413 26.15 -8.67 7.55
C ALA A 413 26.34 -9.38 8.90
N GLU A 414 25.28 -10.00 9.43
CA GLU A 414 25.43 -10.91 10.55
C GLU A 414 26.39 -12.04 10.16
N LYS A 415 26.98 -12.74 11.15
CA LYS A 415 27.73 -14.00 10.95
C LYS A 415 26.95 -15.10 10.20
N SER A 416 25.67 -14.85 9.97
CA SER A 416 24.68 -15.67 9.29
C SER A 416 24.68 -15.51 7.75
N VAL A 417 25.34 -14.49 7.18
CA VAL A 417 25.54 -14.42 5.72
C VAL A 417 26.51 -15.52 5.36
N THR A 418 25.99 -16.58 4.76
CA THR A 418 26.82 -17.71 4.37
C THR A 418 27.66 -17.28 3.18
N THR A 419 28.84 -17.89 3.02
CA THR A 419 29.71 -17.64 1.86
C THR A 419 29.08 -18.04 0.52
N ASP A 420 27.79 -18.37 0.45
CA ASP A 420 27.08 -18.80 -0.77
C ASP A 420 25.95 -17.85 -1.20
N ASP A 421 25.66 -16.80 -0.44
CA ASP A 421 24.66 -15.80 -0.84
C ASP A 421 25.17 -14.92 -2.00
N VAL A 422 24.31 -14.73 -3.02
CA VAL A 422 24.61 -13.92 -4.21
C VAL A 422 23.66 -12.74 -4.28
N PHE A 423 24.22 -11.54 -4.47
CA PHE A 423 23.50 -10.29 -4.60
C PHE A 423 23.49 -9.85 -6.05
N VAL A 424 22.32 -9.54 -6.59
CA VAL A 424 22.18 -9.02 -7.96
C VAL A 424 21.92 -7.53 -7.88
N ASP A 425 22.75 -6.76 -8.58
CA ASP A 425 22.55 -5.33 -8.81
C ASP A 425 22.47 -5.06 -10.31
N HIS A 426 21.83 -3.95 -10.69
CA HIS A 426 21.72 -3.54 -12.06
C HIS A 426 22.02 -2.05 -12.24
N THR A 427 22.47 -1.73 -13.44
CA THR A 427 22.54 -0.39 -14.00
C THR A 427 21.64 -0.34 -15.22
N ALA A 428 21.54 0.82 -15.87
CA ALA A 428 20.84 0.93 -17.14
C ALA A 428 21.51 0.11 -18.27
N GLU A 429 22.75 -0.34 -18.11
CA GLU A 429 23.50 -1.03 -19.17
C GLU A 429 23.79 -2.50 -18.84
N THR A 430 24.07 -2.82 -17.57
CA THR A 430 24.47 -4.18 -17.17
C THR A 430 23.79 -4.63 -15.89
N VAL A 431 23.56 -5.93 -15.79
CA VAL A 431 23.22 -6.63 -14.54
C VAL A 431 24.45 -7.40 -14.09
N ALA A 432 24.83 -7.26 -12.83
CA ALA A 432 25.97 -7.97 -12.27
C ALA A 432 25.58 -8.66 -10.96
N ALA A 433 26.14 -9.85 -10.75
CA ALA A 433 26.05 -10.54 -9.48
C ALA A 433 27.35 -10.41 -8.70
N TYR A 434 27.18 -10.28 -7.40
CA TYR A 434 28.25 -10.12 -6.44
C TYR A 434 28.13 -11.17 -5.34
N LYS A 435 29.27 -11.69 -4.93
CA LYS A 435 29.37 -12.67 -3.85
C LYS A 435 30.32 -12.15 -2.78
N TYR A 436 29.95 -12.42 -1.53
CA TYR A 436 30.77 -12.06 -0.39
C TYR A 436 31.91 -13.07 -0.25
N LEU A 437 33.16 -12.61 -0.43
CA LEU A 437 34.35 -13.43 -0.24
C LEU A 437 35.22 -12.83 0.87
N GLY A 438 35.35 -13.55 1.99
CA GLY A 438 36.22 -13.21 3.11
C GLY A 438 35.73 -13.74 4.46
N GLN A 439 36.56 -13.60 5.50
CA GLN A 439 36.19 -13.82 6.91
C GLN A 439 36.31 -12.48 7.64
N ASP A 440 35.30 -12.12 8.44
CA ASP A 440 35.24 -10.91 9.29
C ASP A 440 35.39 -9.57 8.53
N GLU A 441 35.96 -8.53 9.18
CA GLU A 441 35.97 -7.10 8.78
C GLU A 441 36.68 -6.77 7.45
N GLU A 442 37.30 -7.75 6.78
CA GLU A 442 38.00 -7.60 5.48
C GLU A 442 37.24 -8.23 4.29
N ALA A 443 35.99 -8.63 4.47
CA ALA A 443 35.27 -9.30 3.40
C ALA A 443 34.82 -8.31 2.30
N VAL A 444 35.27 -8.59 1.08
CA VAL A 444 35.11 -7.75 -0.10
C VAL A 444 34.03 -8.37 -1.00
N LEU A 445 33.11 -7.54 -1.47
CA LEU A 445 32.17 -7.91 -2.53
C LEU A 445 32.96 -8.13 -3.83
N THR A 446 32.89 -9.35 -4.35
CA THR A 446 33.54 -9.70 -5.61
C THR A 446 32.48 -9.95 -6.68
N LYS A 447 32.68 -9.37 -7.86
CA LYS A 447 31.81 -9.60 -9.02
C LYS A 447 32.02 -11.03 -9.55
N VAL A 448 30.94 -11.81 -9.61
CA VAL A 448 30.96 -13.22 -10.06
C VAL A 448 30.74 -13.31 -11.55
N TRP A 449 29.66 -12.68 -12.04
CA TRP A 449 29.28 -12.63 -13.44
C TRP A 449 28.66 -11.28 -13.76
N GLU A 450 28.64 -10.97 -15.06
CA GLU A 450 28.02 -9.76 -15.60
C GLU A 450 27.27 -10.13 -16.88
N PHE A 451 26.06 -9.59 -17.01
CA PHE A 451 25.19 -9.72 -18.16
C PHE A 451 24.91 -8.34 -18.74
N ALA A 452 25.11 -8.19 -20.05
CA ALA A 452 24.78 -6.99 -20.79
C ALA A 452 23.88 -7.37 -21.97
N PRO A 453 22.68 -6.76 -22.11
CA PRO A 453 21.86 -6.95 -23.30
C PRO A 453 22.55 -6.37 -24.54
N LEU A 454 22.33 -7.00 -25.69
CA LEU A 454 22.97 -6.59 -26.95
C LEU A 454 22.35 -5.27 -27.45
N ASN A 455 23.11 -4.18 -27.41
CA ASN A 455 22.70 -2.83 -27.84
C ASN A 455 21.37 -2.36 -27.19
N GLY A 456 21.13 -2.75 -25.93
CA GLY A 456 19.90 -2.39 -25.23
C GLY A 456 20.17 -1.73 -23.87
N LYS A 457 19.20 -0.99 -23.37
CA LYS A 457 19.17 -0.43 -22.01
C LYS A 457 18.19 -1.23 -21.16
N ILE A 458 18.56 -1.51 -19.92
CA ILE A 458 17.71 -2.17 -18.94
C ILE A 458 16.73 -1.12 -18.40
N VAL A 459 15.43 -1.45 -18.45
CA VAL A 459 14.35 -0.57 -18.00
C VAL A 459 13.71 -1.03 -16.70
N ASP A 460 13.62 -2.35 -16.50
CA ASP A 460 13.02 -2.92 -15.29
C ASP A 460 13.62 -4.30 -14.98
N VAL A 461 13.67 -4.62 -13.69
CA VAL A 461 14.18 -5.90 -13.17
C VAL A 461 13.22 -6.39 -12.09
N ALA A 462 12.70 -7.60 -12.28
CA ALA A 462 11.80 -8.23 -11.32
C ALA A 462 12.42 -9.52 -10.77
N SER A 463 12.33 -9.70 -9.46
CA SER A 463 12.76 -10.91 -8.76
C SER A 463 11.62 -11.46 -7.92
N LYS A 464 11.72 -12.74 -7.55
CA LYS A 464 10.80 -13.35 -6.58
C LYS A 464 10.98 -12.68 -5.22
N ASP A 465 9.89 -12.55 -4.48
CA ASP A 465 9.96 -12.10 -3.09
C ASP A 465 10.49 -13.23 -2.19
N PRO A 466 11.61 -13.04 -1.47
CA PRO A 466 12.16 -14.07 -0.58
C PRO A 466 11.23 -14.47 0.56
N SER A 467 10.28 -13.61 0.94
CA SER A 467 9.30 -13.87 1.99
C SER A 467 8.05 -14.62 1.50
N GLU A 468 7.91 -14.80 0.18
CA GLU A 468 6.74 -15.48 -0.39
C GLU A 468 6.76 -16.98 -0.13
N VAL A 469 5.65 -17.49 0.41
CA VAL A 469 5.45 -18.92 0.64
C VAL A 469 4.64 -19.52 -0.51
N VAL A 470 5.16 -20.61 -1.10
CA VAL A 470 4.46 -21.37 -2.15
C VAL A 470 3.64 -22.50 -1.50
N SER A 471 2.31 -22.40 -1.57
CA SER A 471 1.40 -23.37 -0.95
C SER A 471 1.21 -24.65 -1.77
N ASN A 472 1.37 -24.58 -3.09
CA ASN A 472 1.08 -25.68 -4.01
C ASN A 472 2.16 -25.82 -5.09
N VAL A 473 2.70 -27.04 -5.22
CA VAL A 473 3.80 -27.41 -6.13
C VAL A 473 3.35 -27.61 -7.58
N GLY A 474 2.05 -27.84 -7.83
CA GLY A 474 1.55 -28.15 -9.17
C GLY A 474 0.14 -27.65 -9.42
N VAL A 475 -0.20 -27.43 -10.69
CA VAL A 475 -1.56 -27.05 -11.09
C VAL A 475 -2.35 -28.31 -11.45
N ILE A 476 -3.54 -28.47 -10.87
CA ILE A 476 -4.41 -29.61 -11.12
C ILE A 476 -5.23 -29.34 -12.37
N LEU A 477 -5.05 -30.17 -13.41
CA LEU A 477 -5.79 -30.13 -14.66
C LEU A 477 -7.18 -30.78 -14.50
N GLY A 478 -8.11 -30.50 -15.41
CA GLY A 478 -9.50 -30.98 -15.29
C GLY A 478 -9.68 -32.51 -15.35
N ASN A 479 -8.71 -33.24 -15.91
CA ASN A 479 -8.64 -34.71 -15.86
C ASN A 479 -7.97 -35.25 -14.57
N ARG A 480 -7.71 -34.39 -13.57
CA ARG A 480 -7.04 -34.69 -12.29
C ARG A 480 -5.57 -35.08 -12.40
N THR A 481 -4.95 -34.85 -13.55
CA THR A 481 -3.49 -34.88 -13.67
C THR A 481 -2.89 -33.56 -13.19
N VAL A 482 -1.60 -33.56 -12.86
CA VAL A 482 -0.90 -32.42 -12.27
C VAL A 482 0.16 -31.94 -13.23
N LEU A 483 0.19 -30.63 -13.46
CA LEU A 483 1.28 -29.94 -14.14
C LEU A 483 2.21 -29.33 -13.09
N TYR A 484 3.44 -29.83 -12.98
CA TYR A 484 4.38 -29.39 -11.95
C TYR A 484 4.98 -28.02 -12.30
N LYS A 485 4.91 -27.09 -11.36
CA LYS A 485 5.44 -25.73 -11.49
C LYS A 485 6.96 -25.76 -11.40
N TYR A 486 7.64 -24.90 -12.15
CA TYR A 486 9.08 -24.72 -12.00
C TYR A 486 9.40 -23.75 -10.87
N LEU A 487 9.77 -24.28 -9.70
CA LEU A 487 9.96 -23.51 -8.47
C LEU A 487 11.44 -23.29 -8.11
N TYR A 488 12.26 -22.92 -9.10
CA TYR A 488 13.64 -22.54 -8.83
C TYR A 488 13.71 -21.14 -8.17
N PRO A 489 14.33 -20.97 -6.98
CA PRO A 489 14.26 -19.73 -6.20
C PRO A 489 15.16 -18.62 -6.75
N HIS A 490 16.28 -18.96 -7.40
CA HIS A 490 17.28 -17.99 -7.85
C HIS A 490 17.00 -17.40 -9.23
N LEU A 491 15.74 -17.40 -9.66
CA LEU A 491 15.34 -16.76 -10.92
C LEU A 491 15.01 -15.29 -10.72
N PHE A 492 15.41 -14.50 -11.71
CA PHE A 492 14.97 -13.13 -11.87
C PHE A 492 14.82 -12.82 -13.36
N SER A 493 14.12 -11.73 -13.68
CA SER A 493 13.82 -11.33 -15.03
C SER A 493 14.21 -9.88 -15.30
N VAL A 494 14.72 -9.63 -16.50
CA VAL A 494 15.26 -8.35 -16.94
C VAL A 494 14.52 -7.93 -18.20
N ALA A 495 13.96 -6.72 -18.21
CA ALA A 495 13.46 -6.07 -19.41
C ALA A 495 14.54 -5.14 -19.96
N SER A 496 14.82 -5.27 -21.26
CA SER A 496 15.74 -4.42 -21.99
C SER A 496 15.10 -3.88 -23.25
N ILE A 497 15.34 -2.60 -23.54
CA ILE A 497 14.86 -1.92 -24.75
C ILE A 497 16.02 -1.65 -25.69
N ASN A 498 15.81 -1.82 -26.98
CA ASN A 498 16.74 -1.37 -28.00
C ASN A 498 16.11 -0.19 -28.76
N GLU A 499 16.69 0.99 -28.58
CA GLU A 499 16.21 2.25 -29.15
C GLU A 499 16.32 2.28 -30.69
N GLU A 500 17.33 1.63 -31.26
CA GLU A 500 17.55 1.62 -32.71
C GLU A 500 16.51 0.76 -33.44
N THR A 501 16.12 -0.36 -32.85
CA THR A 501 15.18 -1.32 -33.45
C THR A 501 13.77 -1.21 -32.91
N GLN A 502 13.54 -0.38 -31.88
CA GLN A 502 12.28 -0.25 -31.15
C GLN A 502 11.74 -1.60 -30.63
N THR A 503 12.64 -2.43 -30.12
CA THR A 503 12.32 -3.79 -29.64
C THR A 503 12.46 -3.91 -28.14
N LEU A 504 11.48 -4.53 -27.48
CA LEU A 504 11.55 -4.92 -26.07
C LEU A 504 11.97 -6.39 -25.97
N THR A 505 13.02 -6.69 -25.20
CA THR A 505 13.45 -8.05 -24.88
C THR A 505 13.37 -8.30 -23.39
N VAL A 506 12.58 -9.32 -23.01
CA VAL A 506 12.47 -9.82 -21.64
C VAL A 506 13.24 -11.12 -21.52
N SER A 507 14.24 -11.14 -20.64
CA SER A 507 15.12 -12.27 -20.39
C SER A 507 14.95 -12.78 -18.95
N ILE A 508 14.82 -14.10 -18.77
CA ILE A 508 14.83 -14.77 -17.46
C ILE A 508 16.23 -15.36 -17.27
N LEU A 509 16.88 -14.98 -16.18
CA LEU A 509 18.24 -15.37 -15.83
C LEU A 509 18.29 -16.10 -14.49
N ASP A 510 19.31 -16.93 -14.36
CA ASP A 510 19.72 -17.49 -13.07
C ASP A 510 20.68 -16.52 -12.36
N ALA A 511 20.31 -16.10 -11.15
CA ALA A 511 21.11 -15.21 -10.30
C ALA A 511 22.47 -15.82 -9.91
N MET A 512 22.58 -17.14 -9.86
CA MET A 512 23.78 -17.81 -9.37
C MET A 512 24.84 -17.97 -10.46
N THR A 513 24.42 -18.34 -11.67
CA THR A 513 25.33 -18.60 -12.80
C THR A 513 25.37 -17.49 -13.85
N GLY A 514 24.37 -16.61 -13.90
CA GLY A 514 24.19 -15.63 -14.97
C GLY A 514 23.68 -16.23 -16.27
N ALA A 515 23.29 -17.52 -16.27
CA ALA A 515 22.78 -18.19 -17.46
C ALA A 515 21.40 -17.62 -17.86
N VAL A 516 21.25 -17.33 -19.15
CA VAL A 516 19.96 -16.92 -19.74
C VAL A 516 19.14 -18.17 -20.02
N ILE A 517 18.05 -18.36 -19.28
CA ILE A 517 17.15 -19.51 -19.42
C ILE A 517 16.22 -19.31 -20.61
N LYS A 518 15.65 -18.10 -20.72
CA LYS A 518 14.76 -17.73 -21.81
C LYS A 518 14.88 -16.26 -22.12
N SER A 519 14.79 -15.92 -23.40
CA SER A 519 14.54 -14.55 -23.85
C SER A 519 13.34 -14.53 -24.80
N VAL A 520 12.52 -13.50 -24.66
CA VAL A 520 11.38 -13.20 -25.52
C VAL A 520 11.56 -11.77 -26.02
N SER A 521 11.67 -11.60 -27.34
CA SER A 521 11.81 -10.29 -27.98
C SER A 521 10.53 -9.94 -28.74
N HIS A 522 10.07 -8.70 -28.57
CA HIS A 522 8.91 -8.13 -29.23
C HIS A 522 9.38 -7.06 -30.22
N ASN A 523 8.97 -7.23 -31.48
CA ASN A 523 9.33 -6.36 -32.60
C ASN A 523 8.08 -5.68 -33.16
N ASP A 524 7.37 -4.97 -32.30
CA ASP A 524 6.06 -4.35 -32.55
C ASP A 524 6.06 -2.83 -32.33
N HIS A 525 7.24 -2.22 -32.49
CA HIS A 525 7.48 -0.79 -32.28
C HIS A 525 7.01 -0.33 -30.90
N ALA A 526 7.76 -0.79 -29.88
CA ALA A 526 7.51 -0.41 -28.50
C ALA A 526 7.75 1.09 -28.29
N ASP A 527 6.85 1.73 -27.54
CA ASP A 527 6.97 3.12 -27.13
C ASP A 527 7.75 3.20 -25.81
N PHE A 528 8.91 3.85 -25.85
CA PHE A 528 9.81 3.95 -24.69
C PHE A 528 9.53 5.17 -23.81
N ASP A 529 8.66 6.09 -24.25
CA ASP A 529 8.20 7.20 -23.41
C ASP A 529 7.13 6.72 -22.41
N LYS A 530 6.62 5.50 -22.60
CA LYS A 530 5.65 4.85 -21.71
C LYS A 530 6.35 3.84 -20.79
N PRO A 531 5.86 3.70 -19.53
CA PRO A 531 6.50 2.85 -18.54
C PRO A 531 6.43 1.37 -18.90
N VAL A 532 7.56 0.67 -18.71
CA VAL A 532 7.66 -0.79 -18.78
C VAL A 532 7.71 -1.31 -17.36
N ASN A 533 6.81 -2.23 -17.03
CA ASN A 533 6.69 -2.81 -15.69
C ASN A 533 6.74 -4.33 -15.75
N MET A 534 7.28 -4.95 -14.72
CA MET A 534 7.40 -6.38 -14.60
C MET A 534 7.23 -6.84 -13.17
N VAL A 535 6.53 -7.97 -13.00
CA VAL A 535 6.36 -8.64 -11.72
C VAL A 535 6.68 -10.12 -11.87
N PHE A 536 7.46 -10.64 -10.92
CA PHE A 536 7.82 -12.05 -10.87
C PHE A 536 7.04 -12.72 -9.72
N GLY A 537 6.14 -13.64 -10.07
CA GLY A 537 5.42 -14.47 -9.10
C GLY A 537 6.11 -15.81 -8.80
N GLU A 538 5.37 -16.76 -8.27
CA GLU A 538 5.91 -18.08 -7.86
C GLU A 538 6.66 -18.84 -8.98
N HIS A 539 6.07 -18.92 -10.18
CA HIS A 539 6.61 -19.66 -11.35
C HIS A 539 6.33 -18.95 -12.68
N TRP A 540 5.98 -17.68 -12.63
CA TRP A 540 5.55 -16.93 -13.80
C TRP A 540 5.98 -15.48 -13.69
N VAL A 541 6.11 -14.84 -14.85
CA VAL A 541 6.45 -13.43 -14.99
C VAL A 541 5.33 -12.77 -15.77
N VAL A 542 4.80 -11.66 -15.25
CA VAL A 542 3.88 -10.80 -15.97
C VAL A 542 4.57 -9.46 -16.21
N TYR A 543 4.54 -8.98 -17.45
CA TYR A 543 5.12 -7.70 -17.80
C TYR A 543 4.21 -6.94 -18.74
N SER A 544 4.33 -5.62 -18.70
CA SER A 544 3.51 -4.72 -19.51
C SER A 544 4.36 -3.66 -20.17
N TYR A 545 4.01 -3.32 -21.41
CA TYR A 545 4.62 -2.26 -22.20
C TYR A 545 3.61 -1.70 -23.20
N PHE A 546 3.86 -0.50 -23.72
CA PHE A 546 3.06 0.09 -24.78
C PHE A 546 3.69 -0.17 -26.14
N ALA A 547 2.88 -0.49 -27.15
CA ALA A 547 3.36 -0.74 -28.51
C ALA A 547 2.40 -0.21 -29.56
N HIS A 548 2.92 0.28 -30.68
CA HIS A 548 2.12 0.86 -31.76
C HIS A 548 1.52 -0.19 -32.71
N ASP A 549 2.20 -1.31 -32.95
CA ASP A 549 1.75 -2.32 -33.89
C ASP A 549 1.16 -3.56 -33.19
N PRO A 550 0.11 -4.20 -33.76
CA PRO A 550 -0.70 -3.74 -34.89
C PRO A 550 -1.66 -2.59 -34.54
N VAL A 551 -1.88 -2.32 -33.25
CA VAL A 551 -2.75 -1.25 -32.75
C VAL A 551 -2.04 -0.59 -31.55
N PRO A 552 -2.08 0.75 -31.42
CA PRO A 552 -1.48 1.48 -30.31
C PRO A 552 -2.25 1.24 -29.01
N GLU A 553 -1.84 0.21 -28.27
CA GLU A 553 -2.47 -0.24 -27.03
C GLU A 553 -1.44 -0.78 -26.05
N GLN A 554 -1.78 -0.73 -24.76
CA GLN A 554 -1.00 -1.35 -23.71
C GLN A 554 -1.04 -2.89 -23.87
N ARG A 555 0.12 -3.53 -23.78
CA ARG A 555 0.26 -4.98 -23.82
C ARG A 555 0.51 -5.51 -22.42
N LEU A 556 -0.18 -6.59 -22.08
CA LEU A 556 0.02 -7.36 -20.87
C LEU A 556 0.41 -8.78 -21.26
N ASN A 557 1.63 -9.18 -20.93
CA ASN A 557 2.20 -10.45 -21.37
C ASN A 557 2.50 -11.32 -20.16
N VAL A 558 2.40 -12.63 -20.36
CA VAL A 558 2.69 -13.62 -19.31
C VAL A 558 3.62 -14.70 -19.84
N ILE A 559 4.59 -15.07 -19.02
CA ILE A 559 5.47 -16.22 -19.20
C ILE A 559 5.26 -17.14 -18.00
N GLU A 560 4.93 -18.41 -18.23
CA GLU A 560 4.78 -19.42 -17.18
C GLU A 560 5.83 -20.51 -17.35
N LEU A 561 6.42 -20.93 -16.22
CA LEU A 561 7.52 -21.89 -16.14
C LEU A 561 7.02 -23.19 -15.47
N TYR A 562 7.14 -24.30 -16.18
CA TYR A 562 6.78 -25.64 -15.72
C TYR A 562 8.00 -26.55 -15.76
N GLU A 563 8.02 -27.61 -14.94
CA GLU A 563 9.07 -28.62 -15.08
C GLU A 563 8.94 -29.34 -16.43
N SER A 564 7.73 -29.80 -16.75
CA SER A 564 7.38 -30.37 -18.04
C SER A 564 5.96 -29.98 -18.44
N LEU A 565 5.68 -29.93 -19.74
CA LEU A 565 4.32 -29.77 -20.28
C LEU A 565 3.53 -31.08 -20.33
N THR A 566 4.21 -32.22 -20.16
CA THR A 566 3.57 -33.52 -20.05
C THR A 566 2.94 -33.68 -18.66
N PRO A 567 1.62 -33.96 -18.57
CA PRO A 567 0.97 -34.09 -17.28
C PRO A 567 1.52 -35.26 -16.44
N ASN A 568 1.59 -35.06 -15.12
CA ASN A 568 2.16 -35.98 -14.12
C ASN A 568 3.65 -36.32 -14.30
N GLU A 569 4.39 -35.56 -15.09
CA GLU A 569 5.83 -35.74 -15.24
C GLU A 569 6.58 -34.72 -14.37
N ARG A 570 7.36 -35.25 -13.43
CA ARG A 570 8.25 -34.45 -12.58
C ARG A 570 9.70 -34.76 -12.93
N ILE A 571 10.46 -33.73 -13.26
CA ILE A 571 11.87 -33.84 -13.62
C ILE A 571 12.72 -33.81 -12.34
N THR A 572 12.27 -33.06 -11.33
CA THR A 572 12.97 -32.97 -10.04
C THR A 572 12.69 -34.19 -9.15
N THR A 573 13.74 -34.78 -8.57
CA THR A 573 13.62 -35.88 -7.60
C THR A 573 13.87 -35.39 -6.17
N ASP A 574 13.03 -35.82 -5.22
CA ASP A 574 13.03 -35.36 -3.81
C ASP A 574 14.28 -35.68 -2.97
N SER A 575 15.28 -36.38 -3.52
CA SER A 575 16.29 -37.09 -2.71
C SER A 575 17.69 -36.48 -2.67
N THR A 576 17.95 -35.33 -3.29
CA THR A 576 19.29 -34.70 -3.27
C THR A 576 19.21 -33.20 -3.01
N PRO A 577 20.03 -32.64 -2.10
CA PRO A 577 20.19 -31.19 -2.02
C PRO A 577 20.64 -30.69 -3.40
N TYR A 578 19.98 -29.64 -3.88
CA TYR A 578 20.24 -29.07 -5.19
C TYR A 578 21.65 -28.49 -5.20
N ASP A 579 22.52 -28.99 -6.09
CA ASP A 579 23.79 -28.32 -6.36
C ASP A 579 23.48 -27.08 -7.20
N VAL A 580 23.54 -25.92 -6.55
CA VAL A 580 23.16 -24.62 -7.13
C VAL A 580 24.06 -24.23 -8.30
N TYR A 581 25.31 -24.73 -8.33
CA TYR A 581 26.26 -24.53 -9.43
C TYR A 581 26.34 -25.74 -10.38
N GLY A 582 25.55 -26.77 -10.10
CA GLY A 582 25.43 -27.97 -10.92
C GLY A 582 24.53 -27.76 -12.14
N TYR A 583 24.30 -28.85 -12.89
CA TYR A 583 23.35 -28.82 -14.00
C TYR A 583 21.91 -28.71 -13.48
N ILE A 584 21.25 -27.61 -13.84
CA ILE A 584 19.86 -27.32 -13.52
C ILE A 584 19.02 -27.72 -14.74
N SER A 585 17.94 -28.48 -14.54
CA SER A 585 17.04 -28.82 -15.65
C SER A 585 16.33 -27.56 -16.16
N GLU A 586 16.32 -27.38 -17.47
CA GLU A 586 15.64 -26.25 -18.12
C GLU A 586 14.12 -26.38 -17.98
N PRO A 587 13.40 -25.28 -17.70
CA PRO A 587 11.94 -25.30 -17.61
C PRO A 587 11.29 -25.40 -18.99
N ALA A 588 10.11 -26.02 -19.03
CA ALA A 588 9.21 -25.87 -20.15
C ALA A 588 8.38 -24.58 -20.00
N ILE A 589 8.24 -23.84 -21.10
CA ILE A 589 7.77 -22.44 -21.06
C ILE A 589 6.52 -22.27 -21.90
N LEU A 590 5.53 -21.60 -21.34
CA LEU A 590 4.34 -21.13 -22.06
C LEU A 590 4.28 -19.60 -22.00
N THR A 591 3.88 -18.99 -23.11
CA THR A 591 3.79 -17.53 -23.22
C THR A 591 2.47 -17.14 -23.84
N GLN A 592 1.85 -16.08 -23.35
CA GLN A 592 0.63 -15.51 -23.94
C GLN A 592 0.61 -14.00 -23.79
N SER A 593 -0.05 -13.34 -24.73
CA SER A 593 -0.14 -11.87 -24.80
C SER A 593 -1.60 -11.42 -24.78
N PHE A 594 -1.84 -10.30 -24.11
CA PHE A 594 -3.15 -9.66 -23.97
C PHE A 594 -3.03 -8.15 -24.24
N PHE A 595 -4.13 -7.56 -24.69
CA PHE A 595 -4.33 -6.12 -24.79
C PHE A 595 -4.99 -5.60 -23.53
N TYR A 596 -4.55 -4.43 -23.08
CA TYR A 596 -5.12 -3.71 -21.95
C TYR A 596 -5.50 -2.27 -22.38
N PRO A 597 -6.69 -1.75 -22.01
CA PRO A 597 -7.18 -0.49 -22.58
C PRO A 597 -6.43 0.77 -22.12
N GLU A 598 -5.85 0.77 -20.92
CA GLU A 598 -5.19 1.94 -20.32
C GLU A 598 -3.69 1.71 -20.11
N VAL A 599 -2.92 2.80 -20.04
CA VAL A 599 -1.49 2.75 -19.75
C VAL A 599 -1.27 2.40 -18.28
N ILE A 600 -0.46 1.37 -18.04
CA ILE A 600 -0.12 0.89 -16.70
C ILE A 600 1.16 1.58 -16.23
N SER A 601 1.05 2.40 -15.19
CA SER A 601 2.14 3.15 -14.56
C SER A 601 3.04 2.25 -13.71
N LYS A 602 2.44 1.44 -12.81
CA LYS A 602 3.16 0.50 -11.92
C LYS A 602 2.40 -0.80 -11.74
N MET A 603 3.13 -1.86 -11.43
CA MET A 603 2.54 -3.17 -11.12
C MET A 603 3.08 -3.75 -9.81
N THR A 604 2.23 -4.45 -9.07
CA THR A 604 2.66 -5.25 -7.91
C THR A 604 1.81 -6.50 -7.77
N LEU A 605 2.23 -7.44 -6.93
CA LEU A 605 1.50 -8.68 -6.65
C LEU A 605 0.83 -8.64 -5.28
N SER A 606 -0.38 -9.19 -5.19
CA SER A 606 -1.04 -9.38 -3.90
C SER A 606 -0.26 -10.37 -3.02
N LYS A 607 0.07 -9.97 -1.80
CA LYS A 607 0.79 -10.82 -0.82
C LYS A 607 -0.13 -11.24 0.31
N THR A 608 -0.26 -12.55 0.51
CA THR A 608 -0.99 -13.17 1.61
C THR A 608 -0.05 -14.02 2.44
N LYS A 609 -0.45 -14.32 3.68
CA LYS A 609 0.41 -14.92 4.70
C LYS A 609 0.99 -16.28 4.31
N PHE A 610 0.21 -17.12 3.65
CA PHE A 610 0.57 -18.49 3.29
C PHE A 610 0.58 -18.74 1.78
N GLY A 611 0.23 -17.73 0.96
CA GLY A 611 0.17 -17.87 -0.50
C GLY A 611 -0.85 -18.92 -0.98
N VAL A 612 -1.94 -19.11 -0.25
CA VAL A 612 -3.06 -20.01 -0.60
C VAL A 612 -4.11 -19.28 -1.42
N SER A 613 -4.42 -18.02 -1.08
CA SER A 613 -5.34 -17.20 -1.86
C SER A 613 -4.79 -16.98 -3.29
N SER A 614 -5.70 -16.89 -4.26
CA SER A 614 -5.32 -16.61 -5.64
C SER A 614 -4.55 -15.29 -5.76
N LYS A 615 -3.45 -15.31 -6.51
CA LYS A 615 -2.65 -14.12 -6.77
C LYS A 615 -3.39 -13.18 -7.72
N SER A 616 -3.33 -11.90 -7.44
CA SER A 616 -3.79 -10.83 -8.33
C SER A 616 -2.64 -9.90 -8.67
N VAL A 617 -2.59 -9.48 -9.92
CA VAL A 617 -1.69 -8.43 -10.40
C VAL A 617 -2.40 -7.10 -10.19
N ILE A 618 -1.87 -6.29 -9.29
CA ILE A 618 -2.39 -4.96 -8.99
C ILE A 618 -1.74 -3.99 -9.97
N LEU A 619 -2.57 -3.17 -10.62
CA LEU A 619 -2.19 -2.23 -11.66
C LEU A 619 -2.56 -0.83 -11.21
N GLU A 620 -1.57 0.06 -11.24
CA GLU A 620 -1.78 1.50 -11.13
C GLU A 620 -1.78 2.11 -12.53
N LEU A 621 -2.83 2.84 -12.88
CA LEU A 621 -3.06 3.38 -14.22
C LEU A 621 -2.56 4.83 -14.32
N GLU A 622 -2.31 5.33 -15.54
CA GLU A 622 -1.82 6.71 -15.76
C GLU A 622 -2.79 7.79 -15.21
N ASN A 623 -4.08 7.48 -15.13
CA ASN A 623 -5.11 8.36 -14.53
C ASN A 623 -5.12 8.36 -12.99
N GLY A 624 -4.27 7.55 -12.34
CA GLY A 624 -4.20 7.43 -10.88
C GLY A 624 -5.17 6.40 -10.27
N GLN A 625 -6.01 5.76 -11.09
CA GLN A 625 -6.84 4.66 -10.61
C GLN A 625 -6.00 3.42 -10.35
N ILE A 626 -6.37 2.69 -9.30
CA ILE A 626 -5.76 1.40 -9.02
C ILE A 626 -6.82 0.32 -9.24
N THR A 627 -6.44 -0.72 -9.96
CA THR A 627 -7.27 -1.89 -10.23
C THR A 627 -6.44 -3.14 -10.02
N TYR A 628 -7.08 -4.31 -10.04
CA TYR A 628 -6.36 -5.56 -10.01
C TYR A 628 -6.96 -6.57 -10.99
N VAL A 629 -6.08 -7.35 -11.60
CA VAL A 629 -6.42 -8.42 -12.51
C VAL A 629 -6.01 -9.75 -11.86
N PRO A 630 -6.96 -10.62 -11.54
CA PRO A 630 -6.65 -11.95 -11.03
C PRO A 630 -5.77 -12.75 -12.00
N LYS A 631 -4.75 -13.45 -11.48
CA LYS A 631 -3.78 -14.19 -12.30
C LYS A 631 -4.39 -15.27 -13.18
N TYR A 632 -5.55 -15.84 -12.80
CA TYR A 632 -6.24 -16.84 -13.62
C TYR A 632 -6.81 -16.25 -14.94
N ILE A 633 -7.04 -14.93 -14.99
CA ILE A 633 -7.41 -14.23 -16.24
C ILE A 633 -6.16 -14.12 -17.13
N VAL A 634 -5.02 -13.73 -16.56
CA VAL A 634 -3.75 -13.60 -17.28
C VAL A 634 -2.97 -14.93 -17.24
N ASN A 635 -3.55 -15.97 -17.84
CA ASN A 635 -3.00 -17.33 -17.81
C ASN A 635 -2.48 -17.73 -19.20
N ALA A 636 -1.26 -18.25 -19.27
CA ALA A 636 -0.59 -18.61 -20.53
C ALA A 636 -1.20 -19.83 -21.22
N ARG A 637 -1.93 -20.67 -20.48
CA ARG A 637 -2.56 -21.90 -20.98
C ARG A 637 -3.94 -21.69 -21.61
N ARG A 638 -4.46 -20.45 -21.61
CA ARG A 638 -5.77 -20.16 -22.18
C ARG A 638 -5.71 -20.33 -23.70
N VAL A 639 -6.66 -21.10 -24.22
CA VAL A 639 -6.89 -21.32 -25.65
C VAL A 639 -8.28 -20.84 -26.04
N GLU A 640 -8.52 -20.61 -27.33
CA GLU A 640 -9.83 -20.20 -27.82
C GLU A 640 -10.91 -21.22 -27.43
N GLU A 641 -12.15 -20.76 -27.20
CA GLU A 641 -13.22 -21.63 -26.70
C GLU A 641 -13.51 -22.84 -27.62
N SER A 642 -13.32 -22.67 -28.93
CA SER A 642 -13.45 -23.72 -29.94
C SER A 642 -12.42 -24.84 -29.80
N GLU A 643 -11.25 -24.54 -29.23
CA GLU A 643 -10.14 -25.48 -29.05
C GLU A 643 -10.14 -26.13 -27.66
N MET A 644 -10.92 -25.60 -26.72
CA MET A 644 -11.03 -26.16 -25.37
C MET A 644 -11.67 -27.55 -25.38
N SER A 645 -10.94 -28.53 -24.85
CA SER A 645 -11.48 -29.86 -24.54
C SER A 645 -12.53 -29.81 -23.43
N ASN A 646 -13.37 -30.84 -23.36
CA ASN A 646 -14.27 -31.05 -22.23
C ASN A 646 -13.52 -31.22 -20.90
N ASP A 647 -12.27 -31.69 -20.93
CA ASP A 647 -11.45 -31.78 -19.74
C ASP A 647 -10.87 -30.41 -19.35
N ASP A 648 -10.48 -29.58 -20.30
CA ASP A 648 -10.00 -28.21 -20.02
C ASP A 648 -11.10 -27.37 -19.36
N LYS A 649 -12.36 -27.53 -19.80
CA LYS A 649 -13.52 -26.86 -19.20
C LYS A 649 -13.83 -27.32 -17.75
N LYS A 650 -13.26 -28.44 -17.30
CA LYS A 650 -13.39 -28.91 -15.91
C LYS A 650 -12.32 -28.36 -14.98
N GLU A 651 -11.26 -27.75 -15.51
CA GLU A 651 -10.22 -27.14 -14.70
C GLU A 651 -10.79 -25.95 -13.90
N PHE A 652 -10.30 -25.79 -12.67
CA PHE A 652 -10.79 -24.75 -11.76
C PHE A 652 -10.51 -23.36 -12.32
N MET A 653 -11.57 -22.54 -12.46
CA MET A 653 -11.51 -21.18 -13.02
C MET A 653 -10.93 -21.10 -14.44
N ALA A 654 -10.98 -22.19 -15.21
CA ALA A 654 -10.60 -22.20 -16.61
C ALA A 654 -11.53 -21.27 -17.41
N SER A 655 -10.93 -20.39 -18.21
CA SER A 655 -11.66 -19.47 -19.07
C SER A 655 -11.02 -19.43 -20.45
N PRO A 656 -11.81 -19.32 -21.52
CA PRO A 656 -11.28 -19.30 -22.89
C PRO A 656 -10.42 -18.06 -23.11
N TYR A 657 -9.45 -18.14 -24.01
CA TYR A 657 -8.61 -17.00 -24.37
C TYR A 657 -9.45 -15.89 -24.99
N TYR A 658 -9.34 -14.70 -24.41
CA TYR A 658 -9.79 -13.46 -24.99
C TYR A 658 -8.56 -12.55 -25.06
N SER A 659 -8.29 -11.97 -26.22
CA SER A 659 -7.12 -11.13 -26.43
C SER A 659 -7.19 -9.84 -25.62
N ILE A 660 -8.37 -9.33 -25.33
CA ILE A 660 -8.57 -8.09 -24.58
C ILE A 660 -8.94 -8.44 -23.14
N VAL A 661 -8.23 -7.86 -22.18
CA VAL A 661 -8.60 -7.87 -20.76
C VAL A 661 -9.35 -6.57 -20.46
N PRO A 662 -10.68 -6.58 -20.35
CA PRO A 662 -11.45 -5.36 -20.11
C PRO A 662 -11.21 -4.83 -18.70
N ILE A 663 -11.24 -3.51 -18.57
CA ILE A 663 -11.34 -2.87 -17.26
C ILE A 663 -12.73 -3.15 -16.70
N ASN A 664 -12.77 -3.61 -15.45
CA ASN A 664 -14.01 -3.80 -14.72
C ASN A 664 -14.06 -2.79 -13.58
N ASP A 665 -15.03 -1.88 -13.63
CA ASP A 665 -15.24 -0.85 -12.60
C ASP A 665 -15.40 -1.43 -11.19
N GLN A 666 -15.86 -2.68 -11.07
CA GLN A 666 -15.98 -3.38 -9.78
C GLN A 666 -14.62 -3.79 -9.18
N MET A 667 -13.56 -3.85 -10.00
CA MET A 667 -12.21 -4.20 -9.59
C MET A 667 -11.34 -2.95 -9.37
N VAL A 668 -11.86 -1.75 -9.64
CA VAL A 668 -11.17 -0.47 -9.39
C VAL A 668 -11.27 -0.16 -7.90
N ILE A 669 -10.17 -0.33 -7.17
CA ILE A 669 -10.13 -0.22 -5.70
C ILE A 669 -10.19 1.24 -5.23
N THR A 670 -9.76 2.18 -6.07
CA THR A 670 -9.82 3.61 -5.78
C THR A 670 -11.21 4.20 -5.99
N HIS A 671 -12.20 3.48 -6.54
CA HIS A 671 -13.59 3.95 -6.70
C HIS A 671 -13.72 5.43 -7.16
N GLN A 672 -14.04 6.36 -6.25
CA GLN A 672 -14.19 7.80 -6.51
C GLN A 672 -12.97 8.65 -6.10
N ARG A 673 -11.98 8.03 -5.46
CA ARG A 673 -10.75 8.66 -5.02
C ARG A 673 -9.81 8.88 -6.19
N SER A 674 -9.39 10.14 -6.36
CA SER A 674 -8.40 10.52 -7.35
C SER A 674 -7.02 10.52 -6.70
N VAL A 675 -6.21 9.47 -6.88
CA VAL A 675 -4.84 9.42 -6.35
C VAL A 675 -3.88 10.00 -7.38
N LEU A 676 -3.05 10.96 -6.99
CA LEU A 676 -2.07 11.58 -7.87
C LEU A 676 -0.69 10.99 -7.63
N GLN A 677 -0.20 10.19 -8.58
CA GLN A 677 1.18 9.64 -8.57
C GLN A 677 1.93 9.86 -9.88
N ARG A 678 1.27 10.44 -10.88
CA ARG A 678 1.83 10.68 -12.21
C ARG A 678 3.10 11.54 -12.11
N GLY A 679 4.17 11.08 -12.77
CA GLY A 679 5.46 11.78 -12.81
C GLY A 679 6.42 11.44 -11.67
N ASN A 680 6.00 10.69 -10.65
CA ASN A 680 6.88 10.29 -9.55
C ASN A 680 7.49 8.90 -9.80
N GLU A 681 8.73 8.87 -10.30
CA GLU A 681 9.46 7.62 -10.51
C GLU A 681 9.68 6.85 -9.19
N LYS A 682 9.84 7.58 -8.07
CA LYS A 682 10.10 7.03 -6.73
C LYS A 682 8.84 6.52 -6.02
N ALA A 683 7.64 6.71 -6.59
CA ALA A 683 6.41 6.22 -5.97
C ALA A 683 6.44 4.68 -5.78
N GLN A 684 5.88 4.19 -4.68
CA GLN A 684 5.91 2.78 -4.31
C GLN A 684 4.49 2.22 -4.31
N LEU A 685 4.26 1.18 -5.11
CA LEU A 685 3.05 0.36 -5.06
C LEU A 685 3.42 -0.98 -4.43
N PHE A 686 2.89 -1.27 -3.25
CA PHE A 686 3.20 -2.51 -2.54
C PHE A 686 1.95 -3.16 -1.95
N SER A 687 2.09 -4.45 -1.65
CA SER A 687 1.10 -5.24 -0.93
C SER A 687 1.71 -5.82 0.33
N ALA A 688 0.95 -5.81 1.43
CA ALA A 688 1.34 -6.38 2.71
C ALA A 688 0.31 -7.43 3.19
N PRO A 689 0.75 -8.58 3.70
CA PRO A 689 -0.16 -9.62 4.18
C PRO A 689 -0.82 -9.21 5.50
N THR A 690 -2.07 -9.65 5.71
CA THR A 690 -2.75 -9.58 7.02
C THR A 690 -2.59 -10.91 7.77
N SER A 691 -3.09 -11.02 9.01
CA SER A 691 -3.09 -12.32 9.71
C SER A 691 -4.04 -13.33 9.06
N LEU A 692 -5.05 -12.83 8.34
CA LEU A 692 -5.98 -13.59 7.55
C LEU A 692 -5.41 -13.87 6.16
N GLU A 693 -5.72 -15.05 5.63
CA GLU A 693 -5.19 -15.49 4.34
C GLU A 693 -6.00 -14.91 3.17
N SER A 694 -7.28 -14.62 3.39
CA SER A 694 -8.14 -14.10 2.34
C SER A 694 -7.88 -12.62 2.01
N THR A 695 -7.26 -11.88 2.92
CA THR A 695 -7.09 -10.42 2.83
C THR A 695 -5.63 -9.96 2.77
N ALA A 696 -5.39 -8.93 1.98
CA ALA A 696 -4.10 -8.25 1.86
C ALA A 696 -4.29 -6.74 1.83
N TYR A 697 -3.36 -5.98 2.40
CA TYR A 697 -3.28 -4.54 2.17
C TYR A 697 -2.66 -4.26 0.80
N VAL A 698 -3.14 -3.21 0.16
CA VAL A 698 -2.57 -2.61 -1.04
C VAL A 698 -2.44 -1.13 -0.78
N CYS A 699 -1.24 -0.61 -0.95
CA CYS A 699 -0.91 0.78 -0.71
C CYS A 699 -0.11 1.33 -1.87
N THR A 700 -0.43 2.57 -2.25
CA THR A 700 0.42 3.41 -3.10
C THR A 700 0.94 4.58 -2.27
N LEU A 701 2.24 4.83 -2.37
CA LEU A 701 2.95 5.90 -1.68
C LEU A 701 3.70 6.72 -2.70
N GLY A 702 3.53 8.03 -2.68
CA GLY A 702 4.32 8.93 -3.50
C GLY A 702 3.97 10.35 -3.14
N TYR A 703 3.33 11.09 -4.04
CA TYR A 703 2.80 12.40 -3.70
C TYR A 703 1.62 12.26 -2.74
N ASP A 704 0.64 11.44 -3.12
CA ASP A 704 -0.43 11.03 -2.23
C ASP A 704 -0.11 9.69 -1.56
N LEU A 705 -0.83 9.42 -0.48
CA LEU A 705 -0.88 8.10 0.12
C LEU A 705 -2.30 7.57 -0.04
N PHE A 706 -2.43 6.33 -0.50
CA PHE A 706 -3.70 5.62 -0.50
C PHE A 706 -3.46 4.18 -0.08
N CYS A 707 -4.29 3.68 0.83
CA CYS A 707 -4.27 2.28 1.23
C CYS A 707 -5.69 1.75 1.32
N THR A 708 -5.83 0.48 0.99
CA THR A 708 -7.07 -0.28 1.16
C THR A 708 -6.76 -1.76 1.36
N ARG A 709 -7.78 -2.54 1.72
CA ARG A 709 -7.69 -3.99 1.81
C ARG A 709 -8.39 -4.62 0.61
N ILE A 710 -7.75 -5.61 0.01
CA ILE A 710 -8.32 -6.41 -1.06
C ILE A 710 -8.50 -7.85 -0.60
N ALA A 711 -9.46 -8.54 -1.21
CA ALA A 711 -9.69 -9.97 -1.01
C ALA A 711 -9.72 -10.70 -2.37
N PRO A 712 -8.56 -11.11 -2.92
CA PRO A 712 -8.45 -11.67 -4.27
C PRO A 712 -9.39 -12.86 -4.55
N SER A 713 -9.62 -13.70 -3.53
CA SER A 713 -10.47 -14.90 -3.61
C SER A 713 -11.78 -14.75 -2.83
N SER A 714 -12.22 -13.51 -2.58
CA SER A 714 -13.24 -13.17 -1.57
C SER A 714 -12.83 -13.56 -0.14
N GLN A 715 -13.53 -13.01 0.86
CA GLN A 715 -13.26 -13.27 2.27
C GLN A 715 -13.81 -14.66 2.69
N PHE A 716 -12.98 -15.71 2.61
CA PHE A 716 -13.39 -17.09 2.94
C PHE A 716 -13.10 -17.50 4.39
N ASP A 717 -12.30 -16.71 5.11
CA ASP A 717 -11.91 -16.93 6.52
C ASP A 717 -12.64 -15.98 7.49
N ILE A 718 -13.54 -15.13 6.98
CA ILE A 718 -14.41 -14.24 7.76
C ILE A 718 -15.87 -14.53 7.41
N LEU A 719 -16.74 -14.48 8.43
CA LEU A 719 -18.18 -14.48 8.21
C LEU A 719 -18.65 -13.08 7.77
N PRO A 720 -19.46 -12.97 6.70
CA PRO A 720 -19.91 -11.68 6.21
C PRO A 720 -20.76 -10.94 7.26
N THR A 721 -20.71 -9.61 7.24
CA THR A 721 -21.52 -8.74 8.12
C THR A 721 -23.03 -8.97 7.94
N SER A 722 -23.44 -9.37 6.74
CA SER A 722 -24.82 -9.71 6.35
C SER A 722 -25.25 -11.13 6.75
N PHE A 723 -24.46 -11.86 7.54
CA PHE A 723 -24.79 -13.22 7.94
C PHE A 723 -26.02 -13.29 8.87
N GLU A 724 -27.01 -14.08 8.48
CA GLU A 724 -28.34 -14.18 9.11
C GLU A 724 -28.33 -15.04 10.41
N ARG A 725 -27.60 -14.59 11.43
CA ARG A 725 -27.44 -15.30 12.73
C ARG A 725 -28.77 -15.64 13.40
N SER A 726 -29.75 -14.74 13.30
CA SER A 726 -31.08 -14.88 13.91
C SER A 726 -31.87 -16.05 13.29
N GLN A 727 -31.81 -16.21 11.96
CA GLN A 727 -32.52 -17.27 11.24
C GLN A 727 -32.03 -18.66 11.66
N ILE A 728 -30.71 -18.83 11.81
CA ILE A 728 -30.09 -20.08 12.29
C ILE A 728 -30.58 -20.40 13.69
N MET A 729 -30.60 -19.41 14.59
CA MET A 729 -31.07 -19.62 15.97
C MET A 729 -32.55 -20.04 16.00
N PHE A 730 -33.42 -19.34 15.29
CA PHE A 730 -34.85 -19.70 15.23
C PHE A 730 -35.07 -21.09 14.65
N THR A 731 -34.27 -21.50 13.65
CA THR A 731 -34.33 -22.84 13.07
C THR A 731 -33.92 -23.90 14.10
N ILE A 732 -32.82 -23.69 14.82
CA ILE A 732 -32.37 -24.58 15.90
C ILE A 732 -33.45 -24.71 16.98
N LEU A 733 -34.01 -23.59 17.43
CA LEU A 733 -35.07 -23.57 18.44
C LEU A 733 -36.32 -24.32 17.95
N GLY A 734 -36.72 -24.10 16.70
CA GLY A 734 -37.84 -24.80 16.07
C GLY A 734 -37.61 -26.31 16.02
N LEU A 735 -36.41 -26.76 15.65
CA LEU A 735 -36.04 -28.18 15.64
C LEU A 735 -36.03 -28.80 17.04
N ILE A 736 -35.56 -28.07 18.06
CA ILE A 736 -35.59 -28.52 19.46
C ILE A 736 -37.04 -28.72 19.94
N ILE A 737 -37.92 -27.74 19.67
CA ILE A 737 -39.35 -27.83 20.03
C ILE A 737 -40.00 -29.01 19.30
N ALA A 738 -39.73 -29.15 18.00
CA ALA A 738 -40.25 -30.27 17.20
C ALA A 738 -39.80 -31.62 17.77
N LEU A 739 -38.52 -31.77 18.12
CA LEU A 739 -38.00 -32.99 18.75
C LEU A 739 -38.64 -33.25 20.12
N TYR A 740 -38.81 -32.21 20.94
CA TYR A 740 -39.44 -32.31 22.26
C TYR A 740 -40.89 -32.81 22.17
N VAL A 741 -41.63 -32.40 21.13
CA VAL A 741 -43.02 -32.83 20.89
C VAL A 741 -43.08 -34.21 20.23
N VAL A 742 -42.26 -34.47 19.22
CA VAL A 742 -42.31 -35.70 18.41
C VAL A 742 -41.77 -36.89 19.19
N LYS A 743 -40.72 -36.73 20.00
CA LYS A 743 -40.11 -37.83 20.78
C LYS A 743 -41.11 -38.58 21.66
N PRO A 744 -41.85 -37.96 22.60
CA PRO A 744 -42.81 -38.67 23.42
C PRO A 744 -43.96 -39.24 22.59
N TRP A 745 -44.35 -38.58 21.49
CA TRP A 745 -45.41 -39.09 20.61
C TRP A 745 -45.00 -40.40 19.90
N VAL A 746 -43.75 -40.47 19.45
CA VAL A 746 -43.19 -41.68 18.84
C VAL A 746 -42.96 -42.77 19.90
N GLU A 747 -42.43 -42.44 21.07
CA GLU A 747 -42.20 -43.40 22.17
C GLU A 747 -43.52 -44.01 22.66
N THR A 748 -44.56 -43.19 22.86
CA THR A 748 -45.90 -43.68 23.24
C THR A 748 -46.52 -44.53 22.13
N LYS A 749 -46.39 -44.13 20.86
CA LYS A 749 -46.89 -44.92 19.73
C LYS A 749 -46.18 -46.27 19.62
N LYS A 750 -44.84 -46.28 19.72
CA LYS A 750 -44.04 -47.51 19.74
C LYS A 750 -44.42 -48.41 20.92
N LEU A 751 -44.53 -47.84 22.13
CA LEU A 751 -44.92 -48.61 23.32
C LEU A 751 -46.30 -49.26 23.15
N LYS A 752 -47.30 -48.50 22.67
CA LYS A 752 -48.65 -49.03 22.39
C LYS A 752 -48.65 -50.14 21.35
N GLN A 753 -47.85 -50.00 20.28
CA GLN A 753 -47.67 -51.02 19.26
C GLN A 753 -47.03 -52.29 19.83
N THR A 754 -45.95 -52.17 20.61
CA THR A 754 -45.28 -53.31 21.25
C THR A 754 -46.19 -54.05 22.22
N TRP A 755 -47.07 -53.34 22.93
CA TRP A 755 -47.98 -53.91 23.92
C TRP A 755 -49.33 -54.37 23.33
N PHE A 756 -49.51 -54.31 22.00
CA PHE A 756 -50.75 -54.65 21.30
C PHE A 756 -52.03 -53.98 21.86
N VAL A 757 -51.88 -52.80 22.48
CA VAL A 757 -53.02 -52.04 22.97
C VAL A 757 -53.68 -51.37 21.76
N LYS A 758 -54.83 -51.89 21.31
CA LYS A 758 -55.66 -51.24 20.27
C LYS A 758 -56.09 -49.88 20.82
N GLY A 759 -55.67 -48.81 20.15
CA GLY A 759 -56.17 -47.47 20.45
C GLY A 759 -57.66 -47.42 20.12
N ASN A 760 -58.47 -47.04 21.11
CA ASN A 760 -59.81 -46.51 20.86
C ASN A 760 -59.73 -45.11 20.27
#